data_AF-A0A2E2VQT0-F1
#
_entry.id   AF-A0A2E2VQT0-F1
#
_cell.length_a   1.000
_cell.length_b   1.000
_cell.length_c   1.000
_cell.angle_alpha   90.00
_cell.angle_beta   90.00
_cell.angle_gamma   90.00
#
_symmetry.space_group_name_H-M   'P 1'
#
loop_
_entity.id
_entity.type
_entity.pdbx_description
1 polymer ?
#
loop_
_entity_poly.entity_id
_entity_poly.type
_entity_poly.pdbx_seq_one_letter_code
_entity_poly.pdbx_strand_id
1 'polypeptide(L)'
;MKSIMLALIAAGAAPFAMAADWDFRGEPNSWGQTRMEHQGNGIHVIRQFFAAGQDEFKVARSDGWVVSFPANGNMVVPSDDTTFDIVFNEGTSEITVTEVGAETDWCFRGTANSWEEDAMFSNGDGTFEITMAFANGDAGGGPRFKISECGSNWAVAFPTQDFTVAPNTEFDITFNEVTQQITATPIVVPPTEWCLSVNGTESQLADQGSGLFFIESAMSAGDNFFVTECNTGAAEVIPVGGLTASDSGTFDITFDENAESVTAELQVEVSPWCFRGTANDWNETRMELLGDNASILEVTFGQGDANGGPRFKISECGSDWAVAFPAEDVTVDPDTTVEITFDHITNAIDVTPVGGPVEIWNFRGTPSTWNRVEMTSLGNNIFATCQDFANGDATGGPRFKVENGLLNDWDESFPVTDVVVAANTSFDITFNSVTKEITTTPKAGNCNGDINPVPIVVERSLLINDQATLGDKNGPFSLRRTLDQIASKDASLNSTDFFIELWNTQNPIANGGTCETSVDGMPHFCRPAPSDGVLAIGANGFTPDDYIANYRPIALINRFDLQSADLSDCGEHRIIYGLHSSAVSLSGRNFIIFEPKIPNPTPGNAEGCRDLIMHWDLLSAEDDAAVRQQQLEQLYYNGLPGFRPAIHFDHFSNQGVPASSAKGGQIRSNQFLSGSWVLKEFKTDQVLLNVDQTTVKENPFGPLFNDQQTVVEASRGEAFRADFLANLPSLLVDNVADIKIVVSNDEHLNIQSHASGGIFENNFQPQVDLGSGAFRGQIQDRLTELGSSLTVDQVLRRASTQTCGGCHQPSTFNLTGTNALGGGLSFPSSSGFVHVNENPTFNGTFNLSPALRNVFLPARQSNMEAFLGL
;
A
#
# COMPACT_ATOMS: atom_id res chain seq x y z
N MET A 1 -33.36 37.14 8.76
CA MET A 1 -32.68 37.45 7.49
C MET A 1 -31.19 37.60 7.77
N LYS A 2 -30.39 36.73 7.15
CA LYS A 2 -29.02 36.93 6.64
C LYS A 2 -28.06 37.87 7.39
N SER A 3 -26.94 37.30 7.87
CA SER A 3 -25.62 37.31 7.20
C SER A 3 -24.41 37.61 8.11
N ILE A 4 -23.47 36.66 8.04
CA ILE A 4 -22.00 36.76 7.94
C ILE A 4 -21.22 37.16 9.22
N MET A 5 -20.50 36.17 9.77
CA MET A 5 -19.31 36.36 10.60
C MET A 5 -18.14 35.59 9.98
N LEU A 6 -17.01 36.27 9.85
CA LEU A 6 -15.73 35.82 9.31
C LEU A 6 -14.87 35.38 10.51
N ALA A 7 -14.32 34.16 10.49
CA ALA A 7 -13.33 33.70 11.48
C ALA A 7 -12.10 33.11 10.76
N LEU A 8 -10.93 33.63 11.15
CA LEU A 8 -9.60 33.14 10.80
C LEU A 8 -9.35 31.79 11.50
N ILE A 9 -8.90 30.79 10.75
CA ILE A 9 -8.44 29.48 11.27
C ILE A 9 -6.91 29.46 11.19
N ALA A 10 -6.26 29.31 12.34
CA ALA A 10 -4.90 28.79 12.45
C ALA A 10 -5.04 27.32 12.87
N ALA A 11 -4.69 26.40 11.97
CA ALA A 11 -4.70 24.96 12.23
C ALA A 11 -3.33 24.54 12.75
N GLY A 12 -3.25 24.29 14.06
CA GLY A 12 -2.19 23.49 14.65
C GLY A 12 -2.45 22.01 14.39
N ALA A 13 -1.39 21.26 14.14
CA ALA A 13 -1.41 19.82 13.98
C ALA A 13 -2.13 19.15 15.16
N ALA A 14 -3.10 18.28 14.85
CA ALA A 14 -3.65 17.35 15.83
C ALA A 14 -2.65 16.19 15.98
N PRO A 15 -2.27 15.80 17.21
CA PRO A 15 -1.56 14.55 17.43
C PRO A 15 -2.49 13.38 17.09
N PHE A 16 -1.92 12.28 16.61
CA PHE A 16 -2.59 11.00 16.48
C PHE A 16 -3.30 10.67 17.80
N ALA A 17 -4.63 10.51 17.76
CA ALA A 17 -5.37 10.03 18.92
C ALA A 17 -5.10 8.52 19.04
N MET A 18 -4.26 8.13 19.99
CA MET A 18 -4.27 6.76 20.51
C MET A 18 -5.69 6.43 20.98
N ALA A 19 -6.15 5.19 20.78
CA ALA A 19 -7.41 4.74 21.39
C ALA A 19 -7.29 4.96 22.91
N ALA A 20 -8.17 5.76 23.49
CA ALA A 20 -8.13 6.03 24.92
C ALA A 20 -8.67 4.82 25.69
N ASP A 21 -7.91 4.32 26.66
CA ASP A 21 -8.30 3.20 27.53
C ASP A 21 -9.58 3.47 28.35
N TRP A 22 -10.25 2.41 28.80
CA TRP A 22 -11.53 2.46 29.54
C TRP A 22 -11.41 2.07 31.01
N ASP A 23 -12.17 2.77 31.85
CA ASP A 23 -12.22 2.57 33.30
C ASP A 23 -13.62 2.26 33.79
N PHE A 24 -13.71 1.33 34.74
CA PHE A 24 -14.82 1.21 35.66
C PHE A 24 -14.79 2.36 36.68
N ARG A 25 -15.94 3.00 36.89
CA ARG A 25 -16.10 4.09 37.86
C ARG A 25 -17.47 4.00 38.51
N GLY A 26 -17.51 3.72 39.81
CA GLY A 26 -18.77 3.52 40.53
C GLY A 26 -18.62 3.64 42.03
N GLU A 27 -19.67 3.35 42.77
CA GLU A 27 -19.64 3.40 44.23
C GLU A 27 -18.54 2.51 44.86
N PRO A 28 -18.22 1.31 44.34
CA PRO A 28 -17.13 0.48 44.87
C PRO A 28 -15.76 1.14 44.90
N ASN A 29 -15.48 2.05 43.96
CA ASN A 29 -14.23 2.80 43.90
C ASN A 29 -14.42 4.30 44.18
N SER A 30 -15.52 4.69 44.85
CA SER A 30 -15.87 6.09 45.14
C SER A 30 -15.90 7.00 43.90
N TRP A 31 -16.35 6.47 42.76
CA TRP A 31 -16.36 7.12 41.44
C TRP A 31 -14.95 7.47 40.92
N GLY A 32 -13.92 6.80 41.43
CA GLY A 32 -12.54 6.85 40.96
C GLY A 32 -12.33 6.10 39.64
N GLN A 33 -11.08 6.00 39.19
CA GLN A 33 -10.72 5.26 37.98
C GLN A 33 -10.20 3.87 38.38
N THR A 34 -10.84 2.81 37.89
CA THR A 34 -10.30 1.46 37.93
C THR A 34 -10.19 0.95 36.50
N ARG A 35 -8.96 0.70 36.03
CA ARG A 35 -8.70 0.24 34.67
C ARG A 35 -9.42 -1.09 34.42
N MET A 36 -10.12 -1.17 33.29
CA MET A 36 -10.66 -2.44 32.79
C MET A 36 -9.61 -3.14 31.93
N GLU A 37 -9.57 -4.47 32.00
CA GLU A 37 -8.64 -5.30 31.23
C GLU A 37 -9.10 -5.38 29.77
N HIS A 38 -8.23 -5.00 28.82
CA HIS A 38 -8.52 -5.09 27.40
C HIS A 38 -8.23 -6.50 26.86
N GLN A 39 -9.25 -7.20 26.39
CA GLN A 39 -9.13 -8.57 25.85
C GLN A 39 -9.01 -8.61 24.31
N GLY A 40 -8.78 -7.47 23.66
CA GLY A 40 -8.78 -7.34 22.20
C GLY A 40 -10.18 -7.12 21.62
N ASN A 41 -10.25 -6.74 20.33
CA ASN A 41 -11.51 -6.43 19.62
C ASN A 41 -12.41 -5.38 20.32
N GLY A 42 -11.81 -4.45 21.07
CA GLY A 42 -12.56 -3.41 21.81
C GLY A 42 -13.35 -3.94 23.01
N ILE A 43 -13.08 -5.16 23.48
CA ILE A 43 -13.70 -5.71 24.68
C ILE A 43 -12.83 -5.38 25.89
N HIS A 44 -13.46 -4.77 26.89
CA HIS A 44 -12.88 -4.41 28.18
C HIS A 44 -13.63 -5.15 29.27
N VAL A 45 -12.95 -5.80 30.20
CA VAL A 45 -13.58 -6.57 31.28
C VAL A 45 -13.08 -6.15 32.64
N ILE A 46 -13.93 -6.28 33.65
CA ILE A 46 -13.54 -6.17 35.04
C ILE A 46 -14.47 -7.04 35.89
N ARG A 47 -13.89 -7.72 36.88
CA ARG A 47 -14.67 -8.36 37.94
C ARG A 47 -14.74 -7.41 39.12
N GLN A 48 -15.94 -7.00 39.51
CA GLN A 48 -16.14 -5.99 40.55
C GLN A 48 -17.12 -6.48 41.63
N PHE A 49 -16.67 -6.40 42.89
CA PHE A 49 -17.51 -6.58 44.07
C PHE A 49 -18.25 -5.29 44.41
N PHE A 50 -19.53 -5.38 44.73
CA PHE A 50 -20.36 -4.29 45.23
C PHE A 50 -20.72 -4.59 46.69
N ALA A 51 -20.25 -3.78 47.63
CA ALA A 51 -20.58 -3.97 49.05
C ALA A 51 -22.05 -3.60 49.34
N ALA A 52 -22.61 -4.07 50.46
CA ALA A 52 -23.96 -3.71 50.88
C ALA A 52 -24.21 -2.18 50.87
N GLY A 53 -25.22 -1.73 50.14
CA GLY A 53 -25.56 -0.33 49.90
C GLY A 53 -24.80 0.34 48.74
N GLN A 54 -23.99 -0.40 47.97
CA GLN A 54 -23.40 0.03 46.71
C GLN A 54 -24.07 -0.72 45.57
N ASP A 55 -24.60 -0.01 44.57
CA ASP A 55 -25.21 -0.62 43.41
C ASP A 55 -24.95 0.14 42.09
N GLU A 56 -24.39 1.35 42.13
CA GLU A 56 -24.23 2.21 40.95
C GLU A 56 -22.81 2.24 40.34
N PHE A 57 -22.73 2.23 39.00
CA PHE A 57 -21.47 2.45 38.28
C PHE A 57 -21.63 3.01 36.84
N LYS A 58 -20.49 3.33 36.22
CA LYS A 58 -20.29 3.68 34.81
C LYS A 58 -18.99 3.10 34.27
N VAL A 59 -18.89 3.08 32.95
CA VAL A 59 -17.62 2.88 32.23
C VAL A 59 -17.28 4.17 31.49
N ALA A 60 -16.08 4.71 31.67
CA ALA A 60 -15.67 6.00 31.11
C ALA A 60 -14.28 5.94 30.52
N ARG A 61 -13.99 6.78 29.53
CA ARG A 61 -12.62 6.93 29.05
C ARG A 61 -11.72 7.50 30.13
N SER A 62 -10.45 7.10 30.09
CA SER A 62 -9.41 7.51 31.04
C SER A 62 -9.25 9.02 31.15
N ASP A 63 -9.41 9.70 30.01
CA ASP A 63 -9.28 11.15 29.85
C ASP A 63 -10.46 11.95 30.42
N GLY A 64 -11.54 11.29 30.85
CA GLY A 64 -12.61 11.89 31.64
C GLY A 64 -14.02 11.38 31.34
N TRP A 65 -15.02 12.11 31.83
CA TRP A 65 -16.43 11.70 31.78
C TRP A 65 -17.15 12.03 30.46
N VAL A 66 -16.49 12.75 29.55
CA VAL A 66 -17.07 13.23 28.29
C VAL A 66 -17.59 12.07 27.45
N VAL A 67 -16.84 10.96 27.44
CA VAL A 67 -17.25 9.70 26.84
C VAL A 67 -17.42 8.69 27.97
N SER A 68 -18.67 8.51 28.42
CA SER A 68 -19.02 7.54 29.46
C SER A 68 -20.35 6.87 29.19
N PHE A 69 -20.45 5.62 29.61
CA PHE A 69 -21.59 4.76 29.40
C PHE A 69 -22.17 4.28 30.75
N PRO A 70 -23.50 4.26 30.87
CA PRO A 70 -24.48 4.79 29.92
C PRO A 70 -24.40 6.33 29.83
N ALA A 71 -24.76 6.88 28.66
CA ALA A 71 -24.68 8.32 28.39
C ALA A 71 -25.58 9.16 29.31
N ASN A 72 -26.67 8.57 29.83
CA ASN A 72 -27.59 9.21 30.78
C ASN A 72 -27.84 8.28 31.98
N GLY A 73 -27.73 8.81 33.20
CA GLY A 73 -27.88 8.03 34.44
C GLY A 73 -26.70 7.09 34.69
N ASN A 74 -26.82 6.20 35.68
CA ASN A 74 -25.82 5.22 36.10
C ASN A 74 -26.34 3.79 35.82
N MET A 75 -25.45 2.82 35.62
CA MET A 75 -25.81 1.39 35.67
C MET A 75 -26.05 1.00 37.11
N VAL A 76 -27.02 0.11 37.34
CA VAL A 76 -27.33 -0.45 38.65
C VAL A 76 -27.20 -1.97 38.57
N VAL A 77 -26.41 -2.58 39.46
CA VAL A 77 -26.28 -4.05 39.51
C VAL A 77 -27.51 -4.71 40.16
N PRO A 78 -27.84 -5.98 39.84
CA PRO A 78 -29.05 -6.65 40.34
C PRO A 78 -29.14 -6.85 41.87
N SER A 79 -28.01 -6.91 42.58
CA SER A 79 -27.91 -7.05 44.04
C SER A 79 -26.64 -6.39 44.56
N ASP A 80 -26.69 -5.91 45.79
CA ASP A 80 -25.50 -5.50 46.56
C ASP A 80 -24.95 -6.70 47.36
N ASP A 81 -23.78 -6.54 47.98
CA ASP A 81 -23.03 -7.62 48.66
C ASP A 81 -22.68 -8.80 47.74
N THR A 82 -22.46 -8.53 46.46
CA THR A 82 -22.26 -9.54 45.41
C THR A 82 -21.19 -9.12 44.40
N THR A 83 -20.51 -10.09 43.79
CA THR A 83 -19.50 -9.87 42.74
C THR A 83 -20.09 -10.06 41.35
N PHE A 84 -19.72 -9.19 40.41
CA PHE A 84 -20.16 -9.27 39.02
C PHE A 84 -18.98 -9.24 38.06
N ASP A 85 -19.08 -10.00 36.97
CA ASP A 85 -18.29 -9.78 35.76
C ASP A 85 -18.95 -8.70 34.91
N ILE A 86 -18.22 -7.60 34.71
CA ILE A 86 -18.64 -6.45 33.91
C ILE A 86 -17.83 -6.44 32.63
N VAL A 87 -18.51 -6.56 31.51
CA VAL A 87 -17.88 -6.51 30.17
C VAL A 87 -18.40 -5.29 29.44
N PHE A 88 -17.50 -4.42 29.02
CA PHE A 88 -17.77 -3.28 28.17
C PHE A 88 -17.23 -3.53 26.76
N ASN A 89 -18.08 -3.36 25.76
CA ASN A 89 -17.68 -3.42 24.36
C ASN A 89 -17.60 -1.98 23.81
N GLU A 90 -16.40 -1.52 23.48
CA GLU A 90 -16.15 -0.18 22.94
C GLU A 90 -16.85 0.05 21.60
N GLY A 91 -16.85 -0.96 20.72
CA GLY A 91 -17.48 -0.86 19.39
C GLY A 91 -19.00 -0.71 19.46
N THR A 92 -19.66 -1.40 20.40
CA THR A 92 -21.13 -1.34 20.56
C THR A 92 -21.60 -0.40 21.67
N SER A 93 -20.68 0.07 22.51
CA SER A 93 -20.95 0.79 23.76
C SER A 93 -21.83 0.02 24.76
N GLU A 94 -21.92 -1.31 24.62
CA GLU A 94 -22.74 -2.16 25.47
C GLU A 94 -21.99 -2.57 26.74
N ILE A 95 -22.70 -2.60 27.88
CA ILE A 95 -22.20 -3.11 29.15
C ILE A 95 -23.03 -4.33 29.53
N THR A 96 -22.39 -5.49 29.71
CA THR A 96 -23.02 -6.68 30.28
C THR A 96 -22.53 -6.92 31.69
N VAL A 97 -23.44 -7.36 32.57
CA VAL A 97 -23.19 -7.57 34.00
C VAL A 97 -23.67 -8.97 34.34
N THR A 98 -22.77 -9.84 34.79
CA THR A 98 -23.08 -11.24 35.12
C THR A 98 -22.75 -11.52 36.58
N GLU A 99 -23.75 -11.93 37.36
CA GLU A 99 -23.56 -12.29 38.78
C GLU A 99 -22.66 -13.52 38.91
N VAL A 100 -21.65 -13.42 39.77
CA VAL A 100 -20.76 -14.54 40.09
C VAL A 100 -21.24 -15.15 41.41
N GLY A 101 -21.75 -16.38 41.36
CA GLY A 101 -22.45 -17.02 42.48
C GLY A 101 -21.62 -17.15 43.77
N ALA A 102 -22.24 -16.86 44.92
CA ALA A 102 -21.63 -16.87 46.25
C ALA A 102 -21.86 -18.17 47.04
N GLU A 103 -20.79 -18.81 47.52
CA GLU A 103 -20.43 -19.01 48.94
C GLU A 103 -19.16 -19.87 49.00
N THR A 104 -18.15 -19.45 49.77
CA THR A 104 -16.86 -20.15 49.87
C THR A 104 -16.45 -20.34 51.32
N ASP A 105 -16.06 -21.56 51.68
CA ASP A 105 -15.65 -21.93 53.05
C ASP A 105 -14.25 -21.41 53.45
N TRP A 106 -13.47 -20.86 52.50
CA TRP A 106 -12.05 -20.50 52.70
C TRP A 106 -11.77 -19.04 52.41
N CYS A 107 -11.03 -18.41 53.32
CA CYS A 107 -10.67 -17.00 53.30
C CYS A 107 -9.15 -16.84 53.28
N PHE A 108 -8.67 -15.93 52.42
CA PHE A 108 -7.35 -15.37 52.46
C PHE A 108 -7.20 -14.39 53.64
N ARG A 109 -6.03 -14.42 54.26
CA ARG A 109 -5.63 -13.47 55.30
C ARG A 109 -4.12 -13.23 55.22
N GLY A 110 -3.69 -11.99 55.12
CA GLY A 110 -2.26 -11.71 55.04
C GLY A 110 -1.90 -10.24 55.15
N THR A 111 -0.62 -9.95 55.00
CA THR A 111 -0.11 -8.58 55.00
C THR A 111 -0.79 -7.66 53.97
N ALA A 112 -1.26 -8.21 52.84
CA ALA A 112 -1.97 -7.47 51.79
C ALA A 112 -3.30 -6.85 52.26
N ASN A 113 -3.98 -7.50 53.21
CA ASN A 113 -5.27 -7.05 53.74
C ASN A 113 -5.22 -6.83 55.26
N SER A 114 -4.04 -6.51 55.80
CA SER A 114 -3.84 -6.31 57.25
C SER A 114 -4.29 -7.49 58.13
N TRP A 115 -4.24 -8.72 57.60
CA TRP A 115 -4.67 -9.97 58.24
C TRP A 115 -6.20 -10.10 58.47
N GLU A 116 -7.00 -9.29 57.77
CA GLU A 116 -8.46 -9.39 57.72
C GLU A 116 -8.91 -10.58 56.83
N GLU A 117 -10.22 -10.85 56.78
CA GLU A 117 -10.80 -11.94 55.98
C GLU A 117 -11.19 -11.46 54.59
N ASP A 118 -10.58 -12.03 53.55
CA ASP A 118 -11.08 -11.94 52.18
C ASP A 118 -11.50 -13.32 51.70
N ALA A 119 -12.77 -13.49 51.32
CA ALA A 119 -13.28 -14.76 50.83
C ALA A 119 -12.62 -15.15 49.50
N MET A 120 -12.12 -16.38 49.38
CA MET A 120 -11.56 -16.91 48.13
C MET A 120 -12.67 -17.49 47.26
N PHE A 121 -12.66 -17.26 45.95
CA PHE A 121 -13.59 -17.87 45.00
C PHE A 121 -13.51 -19.40 44.99
N SER A 122 -14.61 -20.12 44.79
CA SER A 122 -14.62 -21.59 44.71
C SER A 122 -14.81 -22.04 43.28
N ASN A 123 -13.91 -22.88 42.79
CA ASN A 123 -13.98 -23.43 41.45
C ASN A 123 -14.95 -24.63 41.34
N GLY A 124 -15.62 -25.00 42.44
CA GLY A 124 -16.61 -26.09 42.48
C GLY A 124 -16.01 -27.50 42.41
N ASP A 125 -14.69 -27.64 42.34
CA ASP A 125 -13.94 -28.90 42.28
C ASP A 125 -13.07 -29.16 43.53
N GLY A 126 -13.25 -28.35 44.57
CA GLY A 126 -12.45 -28.36 45.80
C GLY A 126 -11.20 -27.47 45.73
N THR A 127 -11.04 -26.69 44.66
CA THR A 127 -10.06 -25.59 44.60
C THR A 127 -10.73 -24.24 44.81
N PHE A 128 -9.96 -23.33 45.40
CA PHE A 128 -10.35 -21.96 45.71
C PHE A 128 -9.30 -21.01 45.20
N GLU A 129 -9.69 -19.83 44.72
CA GLU A 129 -8.77 -18.86 44.14
C GLU A 129 -9.06 -17.41 44.58
N ILE A 130 -8.02 -16.61 44.67
CA ILE A 130 -8.12 -15.17 44.91
C ILE A 130 -6.90 -14.48 44.32
N THR A 131 -7.09 -13.27 43.80
CA THR A 131 -6.01 -12.42 43.32
C THR A 131 -5.69 -11.38 44.40
N MET A 132 -4.42 -11.29 44.82
CA MET A 132 -4.00 -10.35 45.88
C MET A 132 -2.70 -9.63 45.51
N ALA A 133 -2.74 -8.30 45.59
CA ALA A 133 -1.57 -7.43 45.46
C ALA A 133 -0.85 -7.26 46.81
N PHE A 134 0.45 -7.52 46.85
CA PHE A 134 1.27 -7.39 48.07
C PHE A 134 2.22 -6.20 48.00
N ALA A 135 2.20 -5.34 49.01
CA ALA A 135 3.23 -4.33 49.24
C ALA A 135 4.49 -4.94 49.91
N ASN A 136 5.37 -4.11 50.47
CA ASN A 136 6.61 -4.54 51.16
C ASN A 136 6.41 -5.36 52.46
N GLY A 137 5.17 -5.69 52.84
CA GLY A 137 4.84 -6.40 54.08
C GLY A 137 4.52 -5.47 55.26
N ASP A 138 4.62 -5.99 56.47
CA ASP A 138 4.24 -5.31 57.72
C ASP A 138 5.42 -5.21 58.71
N ALA A 139 5.16 -4.65 59.91
CA ALA A 139 6.19 -4.54 60.95
C ALA A 139 6.76 -5.89 61.44
N GLY A 140 6.13 -7.01 61.08
CA GLY A 140 6.59 -8.38 61.39
C GLY A 140 7.46 -9.00 60.29
N GLY A 141 7.70 -8.32 59.16
CA GLY A 141 8.56 -8.78 58.07
C GLY A 141 7.92 -8.61 56.69
N GLY A 142 8.53 -9.22 55.67
CA GLY A 142 8.08 -9.16 54.27
C GLY A 142 6.67 -9.72 54.03
N PRO A 143 6.14 -9.56 52.81
CA PRO A 143 4.76 -9.91 52.48
C PRO A 143 4.52 -11.40 52.60
N ARG A 144 3.42 -11.72 53.27
CA ARG A 144 3.05 -13.07 53.61
C ARG A 144 1.57 -13.19 53.90
N PHE A 145 1.05 -14.40 53.77
CA PHE A 145 -0.36 -14.70 53.98
C PHE A 145 -0.60 -16.14 54.45
N LYS A 146 -1.86 -16.44 54.76
CA LYS A 146 -2.39 -17.76 55.07
C LYS A 146 -3.81 -17.86 54.52
N ILE A 147 -4.26 -19.10 54.31
CA ILE A 147 -5.65 -19.42 53.98
C ILE A 147 -6.28 -20.08 55.21
N SER A 148 -7.47 -19.65 55.62
CA SER A 148 -8.17 -20.14 56.80
C SER A 148 -9.65 -20.32 56.52
N GLU A 149 -10.34 -21.16 57.28
CA GLU A 149 -11.81 -21.21 57.22
C GLU A 149 -12.40 -19.82 57.56
N CYS A 150 -13.31 -19.33 56.71
CA CYS A 150 -13.98 -18.05 56.93
C CYS A 150 -14.75 -18.06 58.25
N GLY A 151 -14.74 -16.95 58.99
CA GLY A 151 -15.35 -16.81 60.32
C GLY A 151 -14.68 -17.60 61.45
N SER A 152 -13.57 -18.29 61.19
CA SER A 152 -12.81 -19.02 62.21
C SER A 152 -11.72 -18.15 62.86
N ASN A 153 -11.48 -18.32 64.17
CA ASN A 153 -10.35 -17.67 64.86
C ASN A 153 -9.05 -18.47 64.67
N TRP A 154 -8.61 -18.63 63.42
CA TRP A 154 -7.40 -19.36 63.02
C TRP A 154 -7.37 -20.85 63.43
N ALA A 155 -8.54 -21.45 63.68
CA ALA A 155 -8.65 -22.83 64.16
C ALA A 155 -8.13 -23.84 63.12
N VAL A 156 -8.36 -23.53 61.83
CA VAL A 156 -7.86 -24.27 60.68
C VAL A 156 -7.26 -23.26 59.71
N ALA A 157 -5.93 -23.29 59.55
CA ALA A 157 -5.23 -22.37 58.66
C ALA A 157 -3.97 -23.00 58.06
N PHE A 158 -3.77 -22.77 56.77
CA PHE A 158 -2.67 -23.31 55.98
C PHE A 158 -1.87 -22.18 55.31
N PRO A 159 -0.55 -22.34 55.16
CA PRO A 159 0.28 -23.39 55.75
C PRO A 159 0.43 -23.20 57.27
N THR A 160 1.13 -24.09 57.98
CA THR A 160 1.37 -23.89 59.42
C THR A 160 2.17 -22.61 59.70
N GLN A 161 3.17 -22.31 58.86
CA GLN A 161 3.88 -21.02 58.84
C GLN A 161 3.30 -20.13 57.74
N ASP A 162 3.41 -18.82 57.90
CA ASP A 162 2.95 -17.85 56.90
C ASP A 162 3.61 -18.12 55.54
N PHE A 163 2.80 -18.16 54.49
CA PHE A 163 3.24 -18.32 53.11
C PHE A 163 3.84 -17.00 52.63
N THR A 164 5.15 -16.96 52.44
CA THR A 164 5.87 -15.74 52.00
C THR A 164 5.85 -15.61 50.49
N VAL A 165 5.66 -14.40 50.00
CA VAL A 165 5.69 -14.06 48.56
C VAL A 165 6.69 -12.94 48.29
N ALA A 166 6.92 -12.62 47.01
CA ALA A 166 7.74 -11.46 46.65
C ALA A 166 6.99 -10.14 46.97
N PRO A 167 7.68 -9.08 47.41
CA PRO A 167 7.10 -7.76 47.60
C PRO A 167 6.82 -7.03 46.29
N ASN A 168 5.80 -6.18 46.34
CA ASN A 168 5.33 -5.35 45.21
C ASN A 168 4.94 -6.20 44.00
N THR A 169 4.31 -7.35 44.26
CA THR A 169 3.89 -8.30 43.23
C THR A 169 2.45 -8.71 43.51
N GLU A 170 1.66 -8.81 42.43
CA GLU A 170 0.31 -9.36 42.48
C GLU A 170 0.36 -10.86 42.19
N PHE A 171 -0.45 -11.62 42.90
CA PHE A 171 -0.46 -13.08 42.78
C PHE A 171 -1.88 -13.59 42.55
N ASP A 172 -1.99 -14.53 41.61
CA ASP A 172 -3.11 -15.46 41.58
C ASP A 172 -2.82 -16.59 42.57
N ILE A 173 -3.61 -16.65 43.62
CA ILE A 173 -3.46 -17.58 44.73
C ILE A 173 -4.53 -18.65 44.61
N THR A 174 -4.12 -19.90 44.39
CA THR A 174 -5.00 -21.06 44.41
C THR A 174 -4.75 -21.92 45.65
N PHE A 175 -5.81 -22.33 46.32
CA PHE A 175 -5.82 -23.26 47.45
C PHE A 175 -6.65 -24.49 47.12
N ASN A 176 -6.11 -25.69 47.35
CA ASN A 176 -6.87 -26.93 47.24
C ASN A 176 -7.23 -27.45 48.64
N GLU A 177 -8.51 -27.56 48.96
CA GLU A 177 -8.94 -27.92 50.32
C GLU A 177 -8.65 -29.37 50.70
N VAL A 178 -8.56 -30.26 49.70
CA VAL A 178 -8.31 -31.69 49.91
C VAL A 178 -6.81 -31.96 50.15
N THR A 179 -5.94 -31.34 49.36
CA THR A 179 -4.49 -31.52 49.47
C THR A 179 -3.82 -30.50 50.39
N GLN A 180 -4.54 -29.45 50.77
CA GLN A 180 -4.05 -28.29 51.54
C GLN A 180 -2.88 -27.57 50.85
N GLN A 181 -2.70 -27.77 49.55
CA GLN A 181 -1.67 -27.11 48.78
C GLN A 181 -2.11 -25.70 48.42
N ILE A 182 -1.19 -24.75 48.60
CA ILE A 182 -1.32 -23.38 48.15
C ILE A 182 -0.32 -23.18 47.00
N THR A 183 -0.81 -22.66 45.90
CA THR A 183 0.01 -22.17 44.79
C THR A 183 -0.21 -20.66 44.70
N ALA A 184 0.86 -19.88 44.73
CA ALA A 184 0.80 -18.45 44.45
C ALA A 184 1.61 -18.25 43.17
N THR A 185 0.92 -18.03 42.06
CA THR A 185 1.56 -17.73 40.79
C THR A 185 1.67 -16.22 40.69
N PRO A 186 2.89 -15.64 40.61
CA PRO A 186 3.00 -14.22 40.36
C PRO A 186 2.26 -13.92 39.06
N ILE A 187 1.28 -13.03 39.14
CA ILE A 187 0.79 -12.38 37.95
C ILE A 187 1.96 -11.52 37.53
N VAL A 188 2.60 -11.92 36.45
CA VAL A 188 3.50 -11.03 35.74
C VAL A 188 2.58 -9.95 35.17
N VAL A 189 2.30 -8.94 35.99
CA VAL A 189 1.96 -7.63 35.46
C VAL A 189 3.22 -7.26 34.68
N PRO A 190 3.18 -7.24 33.33
CA PRO A 190 4.33 -6.74 32.59
C PRO A 190 4.62 -5.36 33.18
N PRO A 191 5.87 -5.05 33.57
CA PRO A 191 6.19 -3.74 34.12
C PRO A 191 5.68 -2.70 33.13
N THR A 192 4.72 -1.90 33.58
CA THR A 192 4.16 -0.81 32.79
C THR A 192 5.24 0.25 32.71
N GLU A 193 5.99 0.18 31.61
CA GLU A 193 6.94 1.17 31.08
C GLU A 193 8.36 1.10 31.67
N TRP A 194 9.31 0.71 30.80
CA TRP A 194 10.74 0.91 31.01
C TRP A 194 11.13 2.31 30.54
N CYS A 195 12.08 2.96 31.22
CA CYS A 195 12.56 4.31 30.91
C CYS A 195 14.06 4.28 30.59
N LEU A 196 14.46 4.99 29.53
CA LEU A 196 15.86 5.32 29.25
C LEU A 196 16.18 6.69 29.85
N SER A 197 17.20 6.75 30.70
CA SER A 197 17.76 8.01 31.18
C SER A 197 19.07 8.33 30.44
N VAL A 198 19.12 9.45 29.73
CA VAL A 198 20.35 9.99 29.11
C VAL A 198 20.72 11.28 29.83
N ASN A 199 21.88 11.30 30.50
CA ASN A 199 22.35 12.45 31.29
C ASN A 199 21.31 13.03 32.28
N GLY A 200 20.42 12.18 32.81
CA GLY A 200 19.38 12.57 33.75
C GLY A 200 18.06 13.04 33.12
N THR A 201 17.91 12.93 31.80
CA THR A 201 16.63 13.13 31.09
C THR A 201 16.01 11.76 30.80
N GLU A 202 14.83 11.50 31.36
CA GLU A 202 14.12 10.23 31.18
C GLU A 202 13.18 10.28 29.98
N SER A 203 13.18 9.21 29.18
CA SER A 203 12.27 8.98 28.06
C SER A 203 11.72 7.56 28.15
N GLN A 204 10.41 7.40 27.95
CA GLN A 204 9.74 6.10 28.05
C GLN A 204 10.05 5.23 26.82
N LEU A 205 10.37 3.96 27.06
CA LEU A 205 10.59 2.96 26.02
C LEU A 205 9.24 2.36 25.60
N ALA A 206 9.01 2.21 24.29
CA ALA A 206 7.79 1.61 23.76
C ALA A 206 7.95 0.09 23.65
N ASP A 207 6.99 -0.67 24.19
CA ASP A 207 6.90 -2.13 24.06
C ASP A 207 6.48 -2.51 22.63
N GLN A 208 7.27 -3.35 21.97
CA GLN A 208 6.99 -3.88 20.62
C GLN A 208 6.40 -5.30 20.64
N GLY A 209 6.17 -5.86 21.83
CA GLY A 209 5.78 -7.24 22.06
C GLY A 209 6.97 -8.19 22.17
N SER A 210 6.81 -9.26 22.95
CA SER A 210 7.83 -10.30 23.23
C SER A 210 8.96 -9.90 24.20
N GLY A 211 8.83 -8.79 24.93
CA GLY A 211 9.84 -8.34 25.91
C GLY A 211 11.00 -7.54 25.33
N LEU A 212 10.81 -6.98 24.13
CA LEU A 212 11.76 -6.10 23.47
C LEU A 212 11.24 -4.65 23.51
N PHE A 213 12.06 -3.76 24.05
CA PHE A 213 11.76 -2.35 24.24
C PHE A 213 12.67 -1.49 23.36
N PHE A 214 12.09 -0.48 22.71
CA PHE A 214 12.78 0.32 21.72
C PHE A 214 12.63 1.83 21.98
N ILE A 215 13.71 2.57 21.74
CA ILE A 215 13.67 4.03 21.63
C ILE A 215 14.78 4.55 20.73
N GLU A 216 14.45 5.59 19.97
CA GLU A 216 15.40 6.42 19.25
C GLU A 216 15.87 7.57 20.15
N SER A 217 17.18 7.69 20.34
CA SER A 217 17.74 8.79 21.13
C SER A 217 18.99 9.38 20.51
N ALA A 218 19.06 10.71 20.49
CA ALA A 218 20.23 11.46 20.03
C ALA A 218 21.28 11.52 21.14
N MET A 219 22.50 11.04 20.86
CA MET A 219 23.59 10.97 21.84
C MET A 219 24.84 11.72 21.37
N SER A 220 25.60 12.25 22.33
CA SER A 220 26.89 12.93 22.12
C SER A 220 28.05 12.15 22.75
N ALA A 221 29.26 12.37 22.23
CA ALA A 221 30.47 11.77 22.77
C ALA A 221 30.67 12.12 24.26
N GLY A 222 30.54 11.09 25.12
CA GLY A 222 30.71 11.21 26.58
C GLY A 222 29.43 11.10 27.42
N ASP A 223 28.28 10.86 26.78
CA ASP A 223 27.01 10.64 27.48
C ASP A 223 26.97 9.30 28.22
N ASN A 224 26.39 9.29 29.43
CA ASN A 224 26.08 8.06 30.17
C ASN A 224 24.58 7.78 30.07
N PHE A 225 24.21 6.53 29.82
CA PHE A 225 22.81 6.10 29.77
C PHE A 225 22.51 5.01 30.80
N PHE A 226 21.26 4.94 31.23
CA PHE A 226 20.73 3.96 32.17
C PHE A 226 19.35 3.52 31.70
N VAL A 227 19.06 2.22 31.75
CA VAL A 227 17.70 1.69 31.58
C VAL A 227 17.16 1.39 32.97
N THR A 228 15.99 1.92 33.30
CA THR A 228 15.37 1.77 34.62
C THR A 228 13.89 1.48 34.47
N GLU A 229 13.29 0.79 35.43
CA GLU A 229 11.84 0.76 35.55
C GLU A 229 11.32 2.18 35.85
N CYS A 230 10.33 2.65 35.08
CA CYS A 230 9.78 3.97 35.31
C CYS A 230 9.16 4.05 36.74
N ASN A 231 9.42 5.15 37.45
CA ASN A 231 8.84 5.50 38.76
C ASN A 231 9.19 4.63 40.00
N THR A 232 10.05 3.61 39.91
CA THR A 232 10.44 2.81 41.09
C THR A 232 11.71 3.32 41.78
N GLY A 233 12.50 4.17 41.10
CA GLY A 233 13.73 4.77 41.64
C GLY A 233 14.87 3.77 41.89
N ALA A 234 14.71 2.51 41.47
CA ALA A 234 15.76 1.50 41.49
C ALA A 234 16.48 1.51 40.14
N ALA A 235 17.69 2.05 40.10
CA ALA A 235 18.52 2.01 38.91
C ALA A 235 19.32 0.71 38.87
N GLU A 236 18.99 -0.19 37.95
CA GLU A 236 19.90 -1.27 37.56
C GLU A 236 20.83 -0.74 36.46
N VAL A 237 22.14 -0.74 36.72
CA VAL A 237 23.13 -0.20 35.79
C VAL A 237 23.61 -1.33 34.89
N ILE A 238 23.06 -1.43 33.69
CA ILE A 238 23.53 -2.36 32.65
C ILE A 238 24.41 -1.57 31.66
N PRO A 239 25.75 -1.70 31.69
CA PRO A 239 26.62 -1.03 30.74
C PRO A 239 26.53 -1.71 29.36
N VAL A 240 26.12 -0.95 28.34
CA VAL A 240 26.18 -1.33 26.91
C VAL A 240 27.64 -1.53 26.53
N GLY A 241 27.97 -2.74 26.10
CA GLY A 241 29.24 -3.00 25.45
C GLY A 241 29.21 -2.45 24.03
N GLY A 242 30.16 -1.58 23.66
CA GLY A 242 30.47 -1.33 22.25
C GLY A 242 30.84 0.10 21.84
N LEU A 243 30.48 1.14 22.61
CA LEU A 243 30.67 2.51 22.15
C LEU A 243 32.01 3.10 22.62
N THR A 244 32.82 3.59 21.67
CA THR A 244 34.02 4.40 21.96
C THR A 244 33.71 5.88 21.81
N ALA A 245 34.43 6.74 22.54
CA ALA A 245 34.15 8.16 22.79
C ALA A 245 34.20 9.12 21.57
N SER A 246 33.97 8.64 20.34
CA SER A 246 33.98 9.43 19.10
C SER A 246 32.63 9.60 18.43
N ASP A 247 31.59 8.85 18.82
CA ASP A 247 30.38 8.73 18.01
C ASP A 247 29.26 9.63 18.57
N SER A 248 28.76 10.54 17.74
CA SER A 248 27.57 11.36 18.01
C SER A 248 26.55 11.15 16.90
N GLY A 249 25.33 10.74 17.24
CA GLY A 249 24.30 10.36 16.29
C GLY A 249 23.01 9.91 16.99
N THR A 250 22.01 9.53 16.20
CA THR A 250 20.79 8.89 16.72
C THR A 250 21.06 7.39 16.83
N PHE A 251 20.71 6.77 17.94
CA PHE A 251 20.89 5.34 18.16
C PHE A 251 19.55 4.68 18.40
N ASP A 252 19.39 3.49 17.83
CA ASP A 252 18.39 2.51 18.22
C ASP A 252 18.89 1.76 19.44
N ILE A 253 18.20 1.97 20.54
CA ILE A 253 18.51 1.27 21.78
C ILE A 253 17.45 0.20 21.95
N THR A 254 17.86 -1.04 21.78
CA THR A 254 17.03 -2.22 22.04
C THR A 254 17.38 -2.78 23.41
N PHE A 255 16.39 -2.87 24.28
CA PHE A 255 16.48 -3.61 25.53
C PHE A 255 15.68 -4.90 25.41
N ASP A 256 16.36 -6.03 25.59
CA ASP A 256 15.74 -7.34 25.72
C ASP A 256 15.63 -7.68 27.21
N GLU A 257 14.41 -7.63 27.73
CA GLU A 257 14.14 -7.96 29.13
C GLU A 257 14.41 -9.44 29.43
N ASN A 258 14.18 -10.32 28.45
CA ASN A 258 14.33 -11.76 28.63
C ASN A 258 15.79 -12.19 28.65
N ALA A 259 16.65 -11.46 27.92
CA ALA A 259 18.08 -11.69 27.86
C ALA A 259 18.90 -10.83 28.83
N GLU A 260 18.26 -9.92 29.59
CA GLU A 260 18.89 -8.90 30.44
C GLU A 260 20.00 -8.13 29.69
N SER A 261 19.76 -7.80 28.41
CA SER A 261 20.79 -7.22 27.55
C SER A 261 20.29 -5.96 26.85
N VAL A 262 21.19 -4.98 26.74
CA VAL A 262 20.95 -3.75 25.97
C VAL A 262 21.91 -3.75 24.79
N THR A 263 21.36 -3.66 23.58
CA THR A 263 22.12 -3.42 22.35
C THR A 263 21.80 -2.02 21.84
N ALA A 264 22.85 -1.23 21.60
CA ALA A 264 22.72 0.06 20.94
C ALA A 264 23.27 -0.06 19.52
N GLU A 265 22.42 0.16 18.53
CA GLU A 265 22.76 0.18 17.13
C GLU A 265 22.66 1.63 16.64
N LEU A 266 23.71 2.14 15.99
CA LEU A 266 23.70 3.51 15.50
C LEU A 266 22.76 3.57 14.28
N GLN A 267 21.72 4.41 14.33
CA GLN A 267 20.90 4.73 13.17
C GLN A 267 21.73 5.60 12.23
N VAL A 268 22.53 4.96 11.37
CA VAL A 268 23.28 5.65 10.31
C VAL A 268 22.35 5.84 9.11
N GLU A 269 21.29 6.64 9.26
CA GLU A 269 20.50 7.10 8.11
C GLU A 269 21.17 8.27 7.35
N VAL A 270 22.47 8.46 7.54
CA VAL A 270 23.21 9.49 6.83
C VAL A 270 24.52 8.93 6.33
N SER A 271 24.73 8.99 5.01
CA SER A 271 26.00 8.58 4.44
C SER A 271 27.15 9.34 5.11
N PRO A 272 28.24 8.66 5.53
CA PRO A 272 29.45 9.34 5.93
C PRO A 272 30.16 9.98 4.72
N TRP A 273 29.66 9.76 3.51
CA TRP A 273 30.24 10.23 2.27
C TRP A 273 29.50 11.45 1.72
N CYS A 274 30.29 12.42 1.29
CA CYS A 274 29.86 13.67 0.70
C CYS A 274 30.40 13.75 -0.73
N PHE A 275 29.51 14.11 -1.65
CA PHE A 275 29.86 14.60 -2.96
C PHE A 275 30.50 15.99 -2.86
N ARG A 276 31.57 16.20 -3.63
CA ARG A 276 32.20 17.51 -3.82
C ARG A 276 32.66 17.65 -5.26
N GLY A 277 32.19 18.68 -5.98
CA GLY A 277 32.57 18.87 -7.38
C GLY A 277 32.18 20.22 -7.95
N THR A 278 32.41 20.41 -9.24
CA THR A 278 32.09 21.67 -9.93
C THR A 278 30.60 22.02 -9.85
N ALA A 279 29.71 21.04 -9.70
CA ALA A 279 28.27 21.24 -9.59
C ALA A 279 27.84 21.96 -8.30
N ASN A 280 28.67 21.94 -7.25
CA ASN A 280 28.38 22.59 -5.97
C ASN A 280 29.54 23.48 -5.49
N ASP A 281 30.34 24.01 -6.42
CA ASP A 281 31.53 24.82 -6.13
C ASP A 281 32.53 24.16 -5.16
N TRP A 282 32.66 22.84 -5.23
CA TRP A 282 33.51 22.02 -4.36
C TRP A 282 33.12 22.04 -2.86
N ASN A 283 31.90 22.50 -2.55
CA ASN A 283 31.31 22.38 -1.21
C ASN A 283 30.91 20.93 -0.91
N GLU A 284 30.53 20.64 0.33
CA GLU A 284 29.99 19.33 0.72
C GLU A 284 28.51 19.23 0.40
N THR A 285 28.14 18.21 -0.37
CA THR A 285 26.76 17.73 -0.47
C THR A 285 26.73 16.29 0.06
N ARG A 286 26.00 16.06 1.14
CA ARG A 286 25.87 14.72 1.73
C ARG A 286 25.12 13.79 0.77
N MET A 287 25.63 12.57 0.59
CA MET A 287 24.97 11.53 -0.20
C MET A 287 23.92 10.79 0.64
N GLU A 288 22.96 10.16 -0.03
CA GLU A 288 21.97 9.29 0.61
C GLU A 288 22.53 7.86 0.73
N LEU A 289 22.10 7.09 1.73
CA LEU A 289 22.54 5.71 1.88
C LEU A 289 21.78 4.81 0.88
N LEU A 290 22.47 3.88 0.22
CA LEU A 290 21.90 2.87 -0.67
C LEU A 290 22.24 1.50 -0.10
N GLY A 291 21.44 1.05 0.88
CA GLY A 291 21.76 -0.12 1.71
C GLY A 291 23.02 0.09 2.57
N ASP A 292 23.49 -0.98 3.23
CA ASP A 292 24.54 -0.88 4.26
C ASP A 292 25.93 -0.48 3.75
N ASN A 293 26.20 -0.66 2.45
CA ASN A 293 27.55 -0.61 1.88
C ASN A 293 27.69 0.33 0.69
N ALA A 294 26.67 1.15 0.38
CA ALA A 294 26.76 2.09 -0.71
C ALA A 294 26.06 3.42 -0.40
N SER A 295 26.37 4.44 -1.18
CA SER A 295 25.69 5.73 -1.13
C SER A 295 25.38 6.24 -2.51
N ILE A 296 24.29 6.97 -2.64
CA ILE A 296 23.75 7.45 -3.90
C ILE A 296 23.46 8.94 -3.85
N LEU A 297 23.64 9.63 -4.97
CA LEU A 297 23.24 11.01 -5.14
C LEU A 297 22.98 11.32 -6.61
N GLU A 298 21.83 11.93 -6.90
CA GLU A 298 21.57 12.52 -8.22
C GLU A 298 22.12 13.94 -8.28
N VAL A 299 22.94 14.24 -9.30
CA VAL A 299 23.60 15.55 -9.48
C VAL A 299 23.49 16.02 -10.91
N THR A 300 22.99 17.24 -11.10
CA THR A 300 23.04 17.95 -12.39
C THR A 300 24.34 18.76 -12.50
N PHE A 301 25.13 18.49 -13.54
CA PHE A 301 26.37 19.23 -13.82
C PHE A 301 26.14 20.32 -14.87
N GLY A 302 26.67 21.52 -14.63
CA GLY A 302 26.80 22.56 -15.66
C GLY A 302 28.10 22.42 -16.47
N GLN A 303 28.58 23.52 -17.04
CA GLN A 303 29.76 23.55 -17.94
C GLN A 303 31.13 23.31 -17.26
N GLY A 304 31.20 23.15 -15.93
CA GLY A 304 32.43 23.07 -15.15
C GLY A 304 32.86 24.40 -14.53
N ASP A 305 34.14 24.50 -14.15
CA ASP A 305 34.71 25.67 -13.46
C ASP A 305 35.89 26.28 -14.23
N ALA A 306 36.54 27.32 -13.67
CA ALA A 306 37.69 27.99 -14.31
C ALA A 306 38.91 27.08 -14.56
N ASN A 307 38.92 25.86 -13.99
CA ASN A 307 40.02 24.91 -14.09
C ASN A 307 39.70 23.72 -15.03
N GLY A 308 38.51 23.67 -15.64
CA GLY A 308 38.17 22.64 -16.63
C GLY A 308 36.68 22.26 -16.65
N GLY A 309 36.36 21.22 -17.42
CA GLY A 309 35.01 20.66 -17.53
C GLY A 309 34.47 20.08 -16.21
N PRO A 310 33.20 19.63 -16.22
CA PRO A 310 32.52 19.19 -15.02
C PRO A 310 33.17 17.95 -14.42
N ARG A 311 33.43 18.01 -13.11
CA ARG A 311 34.15 16.97 -12.40
C ARG A 311 33.88 16.96 -10.90
N PHE A 312 34.10 15.83 -10.26
CA PHE A 312 33.84 15.66 -8.83
C PHE A 312 34.72 14.60 -8.17
N LYS A 313 34.61 14.53 -6.84
CA LYS A 313 35.13 13.48 -5.96
C LYS A 313 34.10 13.17 -4.85
N ILE A 314 34.26 12.01 -4.25
CA ILE A 314 33.55 11.61 -3.03
C ILE A 314 34.54 11.68 -1.87
N SER A 315 34.17 12.32 -0.77
CA SER A 315 35.01 12.47 0.43
C SER A 315 34.23 12.16 1.69
N GLU A 316 34.90 11.81 2.78
CA GLU A 316 34.25 11.73 4.08
C GLU A 316 33.70 13.13 4.49
N CYS A 317 32.44 13.20 4.87
CA CYS A 317 31.78 14.43 5.28
C CYS A 317 32.45 15.05 6.52
N GLY A 318 32.67 16.36 6.51
CA GLY A 318 33.36 17.08 7.58
C GLY A 318 34.89 16.95 7.56
N SER A 319 35.47 16.20 6.61
CA SER A 319 36.91 16.05 6.47
C SER A 319 37.54 17.15 5.57
N ASP A 320 38.79 17.51 5.84
CA ASP A 320 39.59 18.39 4.96
C ASP A 320 40.29 17.56 3.88
N TRP A 321 39.51 16.83 3.07
CA TRP A 321 39.99 15.95 1.99
C TRP A 321 40.92 14.81 2.45
N ALA A 322 40.93 14.47 3.74
CA ALA A 322 41.81 13.45 4.31
C ALA A 322 41.57 12.06 3.69
N VAL A 323 40.32 11.77 3.35
CA VAL A 323 39.88 10.57 2.65
C VAL A 323 38.98 11.00 1.50
N ALA A 324 39.47 10.85 0.27
CA ALA A 324 38.72 11.19 -0.94
C ALA A 324 39.03 10.22 -2.09
N PHE A 325 37.99 9.87 -2.84
CA PHE A 325 38.04 8.93 -3.93
C PHE A 325 37.40 9.52 -5.20
N PRO A 326 37.95 9.20 -6.39
CA PRO A 326 39.26 8.58 -6.61
C PRO A 326 40.38 9.59 -6.31
N ALA A 327 41.65 9.19 -6.49
CA ALA A 327 42.77 10.13 -6.36
C ALA A 327 42.72 11.28 -7.38
N GLU A 328 42.26 10.99 -8.59
CA GLU A 328 41.98 11.97 -9.65
C GLU A 328 40.49 12.30 -9.71
N ASP A 329 40.13 13.48 -10.19
CA ASP A 329 38.74 13.91 -10.30
C ASP A 329 37.99 13.06 -11.35
N VAL A 330 36.76 12.64 -11.03
CA VAL A 330 35.88 11.96 -11.99
C VAL A 330 35.28 13.00 -12.92
N THR A 331 35.52 12.89 -14.22
CA THR A 331 34.95 13.79 -15.23
C THR A 331 33.58 13.30 -15.67
N VAL A 332 32.65 14.24 -15.87
CA VAL A 332 31.30 14.00 -16.38
C VAL A 332 31.11 14.85 -17.64
N ASP A 333 30.19 14.44 -18.52
CA ASP A 333 29.80 15.28 -19.66
C ASP A 333 29.07 16.55 -19.17
N PRO A 334 29.21 17.69 -19.87
CA PRO A 334 28.52 18.92 -19.49
C PRO A 334 27.01 18.84 -19.71
N ASP A 335 26.27 19.57 -18.87
CA ASP A 335 24.80 19.69 -18.90
C ASP A 335 24.05 18.35 -18.75
N THR A 336 24.66 17.37 -18.08
CA THR A 336 24.02 16.08 -17.78
C THR A 336 23.59 15.97 -16.33
N THR A 337 22.46 15.32 -16.08
CA THR A 337 22.11 14.77 -14.77
C THR A 337 22.61 13.34 -14.70
N VAL A 338 23.31 13.01 -13.61
CA VAL A 338 23.82 11.66 -13.37
C VAL A 338 23.43 11.22 -11.97
N GLU A 339 23.16 9.93 -11.82
CA GLU A 339 23.09 9.23 -10.55
C GLU A 339 24.48 8.70 -10.26
N ILE A 340 25.03 9.08 -9.11
CA ILE A 340 26.35 8.70 -8.66
C ILE A 340 26.18 7.72 -7.51
N THR A 341 26.68 6.51 -7.68
CA THR A 341 26.73 5.49 -6.63
C THR A 341 28.17 5.29 -6.17
N PHE A 342 28.38 5.23 -4.86
CA PHE A 342 29.67 5.00 -4.22
C PHE A 342 29.62 3.78 -3.32
N ASP A 343 30.42 2.76 -3.63
CA ASP A 343 30.55 1.54 -2.84
C ASP A 343 31.60 1.74 -1.73
N HIS A 344 31.20 1.53 -0.48
CA HIS A 344 32.01 1.82 0.71
C HIS A 344 33.14 0.80 0.94
N ILE A 345 33.01 -0.40 0.37
CA ILE A 345 33.97 -1.51 0.57
C ILE A 345 35.10 -1.40 -0.45
N THR A 346 34.74 -1.17 -1.70
CA THR A 346 35.66 -1.17 -2.84
C THR A 346 36.16 0.23 -3.19
N ASN A 347 35.50 1.28 -2.69
CA ASN A 347 35.67 2.68 -3.09
C ASN A 347 35.41 2.90 -4.58
N ALA A 348 34.61 2.05 -5.21
CA ALA A 348 34.19 2.19 -6.59
C ALA A 348 33.14 3.30 -6.71
N ILE A 349 33.25 4.10 -7.76
CA ILE A 349 32.26 5.11 -8.14
C ILE A 349 31.66 4.69 -9.47
N ASP A 350 30.36 4.46 -9.48
CA ASP A 350 29.57 4.28 -10.69
C ASP A 350 28.78 5.54 -10.99
N VAL A 351 28.80 5.95 -12.26
CA VAL A 351 28.11 7.16 -12.74
C VAL A 351 27.16 6.74 -13.85
N THR A 352 25.87 6.80 -13.57
CA THR A 352 24.82 6.44 -14.51
C THR A 352 24.08 7.70 -14.95
N PRO A 353 24.05 8.04 -16.25
CA PRO A 353 23.23 9.15 -16.74
C PRO A 353 21.75 8.95 -16.38
N VAL A 354 21.15 9.95 -15.72
CA VAL A 354 19.71 9.95 -15.39
C VAL A 354 18.99 10.75 -16.46
N GLY A 355 18.31 10.01 -17.33
CA GLY A 355 17.98 10.52 -18.66
C GLY A 355 19.27 10.65 -19.47
N GLY A 356 19.28 10.09 -20.69
CA GLY A 356 20.39 10.38 -21.60
C GLY A 356 20.58 11.89 -21.75
N PRO A 357 21.76 12.36 -22.22
CA PRO A 357 21.89 13.77 -22.60
C PRO A 357 20.70 14.13 -23.48
N VAL A 358 20.02 15.23 -23.15
CA VAL A 358 18.91 15.73 -23.97
C VAL A 358 19.52 16.10 -25.31
N GLU A 359 19.52 15.16 -26.25
CA GLU A 359 19.93 15.41 -27.62
C GLU A 359 18.93 16.41 -28.19
N ILE A 360 19.37 17.65 -28.37
CA ILE A 360 18.56 18.67 -29.03
C ILE A 360 18.81 18.55 -30.51
N TRP A 361 17.80 18.21 -31.29
CA TRP A 361 17.87 18.27 -32.76
C TRP A 361 16.95 19.35 -33.27
N ASN A 362 17.43 20.14 -34.23
CA ASN A 362 16.69 21.26 -34.79
C ASN A 362 16.43 21.03 -36.27
N PHE A 363 15.18 21.24 -36.67
CA PHE A 363 14.82 21.47 -38.05
C PHE A 363 15.26 22.87 -38.48
N ARG A 364 15.79 22.96 -39.71
CA ARG A 364 16.01 24.23 -40.41
C ARG A 364 15.65 24.11 -41.87
N GLY A 365 14.83 25.01 -42.38
CA GLY A 365 14.51 25.00 -43.80
C GLY A 365 13.83 26.27 -44.28
N THR A 366 13.38 26.24 -45.53
CA THR A 366 12.66 27.35 -46.14
C THR A 366 11.44 27.83 -45.33
N PRO A 367 10.65 26.97 -44.63
CA PRO A 367 9.53 27.43 -43.79
C PRO A 367 9.97 28.28 -42.59
N SER A 368 11.09 27.91 -41.95
CA SER A 368 11.62 28.61 -40.78
C SER A 368 12.54 29.77 -41.13
N THR A 369 12.67 30.13 -42.42
CA THR A 369 13.70 31.04 -42.93
C THR A 369 15.11 30.64 -42.46
N TRP A 370 15.37 29.33 -42.37
CA TRP A 370 16.61 28.73 -41.88
C TRP A 370 16.98 29.03 -40.42
N ASN A 371 16.02 29.51 -39.61
CA ASN A 371 16.15 29.56 -38.16
C ASN A 371 15.95 28.16 -37.54
N ARG A 372 16.55 27.95 -36.37
CA ARG A 372 16.33 26.74 -35.54
C ARG A 372 14.85 26.61 -35.17
N VAL A 373 14.29 25.44 -35.43
CA VAL A 373 13.03 24.98 -34.84
C VAL A 373 13.34 23.65 -34.17
N GLU A 374 13.20 23.59 -32.86
CA GLU A 374 13.46 22.37 -32.10
C GLU A 374 12.51 21.26 -32.53
N MET A 375 13.06 20.06 -32.70
CA MET A 375 12.30 18.85 -33.00
C MET A 375 11.91 18.17 -31.69
N THR A 376 10.68 17.66 -31.63
CA THR A 376 10.20 16.89 -30.49
C THR A 376 10.93 15.56 -30.43
N SER A 377 11.58 15.27 -29.29
CA SER A 377 12.16 13.95 -29.03
C SER A 377 11.04 12.92 -28.90
N LEU A 378 11.18 11.81 -29.61
CA LEU A 378 10.24 10.70 -29.63
C LEU A 378 10.80 9.45 -28.91
N GLY A 379 11.98 9.57 -28.28
CA GLY A 379 12.71 8.43 -27.71
C GLY A 379 13.46 7.60 -28.77
N ASN A 380 14.32 6.67 -28.32
CA ASN A 380 15.12 5.78 -29.19
C ASN A 380 15.85 6.48 -30.33
N ASN A 381 16.42 7.67 -30.06
CA ASN A 381 17.14 8.49 -31.03
C ASN A 381 16.26 9.06 -32.15
N ILE A 382 14.93 9.03 -32.02
CA ILE A 382 14.01 9.59 -33.02
C ILE A 382 13.56 10.99 -32.60
N PHE A 383 13.57 11.91 -33.56
CA PHE A 383 13.13 13.29 -33.41
C PHE A 383 12.12 13.60 -34.51
N ALA A 384 11.11 14.41 -34.23
CA ALA A 384 10.11 14.75 -35.22
C ALA A 384 9.65 16.21 -35.20
N THR A 385 9.16 16.67 -36.34
CA THR A 385 8.53 17.98 -36.50
C THR A 385 7.51 17.95 -37.65
N CYS A 386 6.51 18.82 -37.60
CA CYS A 386 5.62 19.08 -38.75
C CYS A 386 5.96 20.46 -39.34
N GLN A 387 6.16 20.52 -40.66
CA GLN A 387 6.53 21.77 -41.34
C GLN A 387 5.66 22.05 -42.57
N ASP A 388 5.13 23.29 -42.65
CA ASP A 388 4.35 23.78 -43.78
C ASP A 388 5.25 24.40 -44.85
N PHE A 389 5.40 23.74 -46.00
CA PHE A 389 6.26 24.25 -47.08
C PHE A 389 5.47 25.07 -48.11
N ALA A 390 5.85 26.33 -48.27
CA ALA A 390 5.42 27.16 -49.39
C ALA A 390 6.23 26.84 -50.68
N ASN A 391 6.35 27.80 -51.61
CA ASN A 391 7.09 27.63 -52.87
C ASN A 391 8.63 27.61 -52.74
N GLY A 392 9.19 27.70 -51.53
CA GLY A 392 10.62 27.86 -51.28
C GLY A 392 11.04 29.31 -51.05
N ASP A 393 12.33 29.59 -51.22
CA ASP A 393 12.95 30.90 -50.98
C ASP A 393 13.59 31.48 -52.25
N ALA A 394 14.26 32.65 -52.14
CA ALA A 394 14.90 33.31 -53.29
C ALA A 394 16.04 32.48 -53.94
N THR A 395 16.47 31.39 -53.30
CA THR A 395 17.60 30.57 -53.70
C THR A 395 17.20 29.18 -54.21
N GLY A 396 15.92 28.82 -54.15
CA GLY A 396 15.41 27.57 -54.72
C GLY A 396 14.04 27.15 -54.18
N GLY A 397 13.62 25.94 -54.59
CA GLY A 397 12.39 25.32 -54.10
C GLY A 397 12.43 24.97 -52.60
N PRO A 398 11.31 24.47 -52.06
CA PRO A 398 11.17 24.15 -50.64
C PRO A 398 12.10 23.01 -50.22
N ARG A 399 12.85 23.26 -49.15
CA ARG A 399 13.91 22.35 -48.70
C ARG A 399 14.32 22.60 -47.26
N PHE A 400 15.00 21.62 -46.65
CA PHE A 400 15.42 21.68 -45.26
C PHE A 400 16.63 20.78 -44.94
N LYS A 401 17.11 20.90 -43.71
CA LYS A 401 18.08 20.05 -43.02
C LYS A 401 17.69 19.89 -41.54
N VAL A 402 18.33 18.93 -40.89
CA VAL A 402 18.29 18.72 -39.44
C VAL A 402 19.69 18.93 -38.88
N GLU A 403 19.83 19.65 -37.77
CA GLU A 403 21.14 19.92 -37.13
C GLU A 403 21.14 19.59 -35.64
N ASN A 404 22.33 19.28 -35.10
CA ASN A 404 22.53 19.13 -33.68
C ASN A 404 22.49 20.51 -33.01
N GLY A 405 21.57 20.68 -32.06
CA GLY A 405 21.32 21.92 -31.33
C GLY A 405 22.40 22.30 -30.32
N LEU A 406 23.17 21.32 -29.85
CA LEU A 406 24.23 21.51 -28.85
C LEU A 406 25.58 21.92 -29.48
N LEU A 407 25.72 21.82 -30.80
CA LEU A 407 26.95 22.17 -31.52
C LEU A 407 26.85 23.54 -32.19
N ASN A 408 28.01 24.09 -32.61
CA ASN A 408 28.02 25.34 -33.35
C ASN A 408 27.29 25.18 -34.70
N ASP A 409 26.80 26.30 -35.23
CA ASP A 409 25.97 26.38 -36.43
C ASP A 409 26.52 25.55 -37.60
N TRP A 410 25.75 24.55 -38.04
CA TRP A 410 26.05 23.61 -39.14
C TRP A 410 27.18 22.59 -38.93
N ASP A 411 27.89 22.59 -37.79
CA ASP A 411 29.00 21.64 -37.53
C ASP A 411 28.55 20.18 -37.64
N GLU A 412 27.32 19.90 -37.22
CA GLU A 412 26.66 18.62 -37.41
C GLU A 412 25.25 18.83 -38.00
N SER A 413 25.15 18.74 -39.32
CA SER A 413 23.87 18.85 -40.03
C SER A 413 23.69 17.76 -41.08
N PHE A 414 22.47 17.24 -41.17
CA PHE A 414 22.10 16.14 -42.03
C PHE A 414 20.87 16.49 -42.90
N PRO A 415 20.83 16.01 -44.15
CA PRO A 415 21.94 15.39 -44.88
C PRO A 415 22.96 16.47 -45.30
N VAL A 416 24.08 16.04 -45.91
CA VAL A 416 25.08 16.97 -46.48
C VAL A 416 24.45 17.92 -47.50
N THR A 417 23.48 17.45 -48.27
CA THR A 417 22.66 18.25 -49.21
C THR A 417 21.26 18.44 -48.65
N ASP A 418 20.66 19.61 -48.87
CA ASP A 418 19.28 19.91 -48.46
C ASP A 418 18.29 18.84 -48.96
N VAL A 419 17.36 18.41 -48.09
CA VAL A 419 16.23 17.57 -48.47
C VAL A 419 15.23 18.43 -49.23
N VAL A 420 14.93 18.08 -50.47
CA VAL A 420 13.94 18.78 -51.31
C VAL A 420 12.58 18.11 -51.17
N VAL A 421 11.53 18.91 -50.94
CA VAL A 421 10.15 18.43 -50.78
C VAL A 421 9.21 19.09 -51.79
N ALA A 422 7.95 18.65 -51.83
CA ALA A 422 6.94 19.26 -52.70
C ALA A 422 6.49 20.63 -52.18
N ALA A 423 6.21 21.56 -53.09
CA ALA A 423 5.70 22.89 -52.74
C ALA A 423 4.22 22.89 -52.37
N ASN A 424 3.85 23.80 -51.48
CA ASN A 424 2.48 23.96 -50.95
C ASN A 424 1.96 22.65 -50.34
N THR A 425 2.84 21.95 -49.62
CA THR A 425 2.56 20.67 -48.98
C THR A 425 3.16 20.71 -47.57
N SER A 426 2.40 20.21 -46.60
CA SER A 426 2.85 20.04 -45.23
C SER A 426 3.47 18.65 -45.09
N PHE A 427 4.52 18.53 -44.29
CA PHE A 427 5.20 17.25 -44.08
C PHE A 427 5.39 16.99 -42.59
N ASP A 428 5.09 15.77 -42.18
CA ASP A 428 5.66 15.20 -40.95
C ASP A 428 7.08 14.71 -41.30
N ILE A 429 8.05 15.15 -40.51
CA ILE A 429 9.48 14.92 -40.72
C ILE A 429 9.99 14.18 -39.50
N THR A 430 10.58 13.01 -39.71
CA THR A 430 11.29 12.27 -38.66
C THR A 430 12.79 12.20 -38.96
N PHE A 431 13.59 12.18 -37.91
CA PHE A 431 15.05 12.09 -37.95
C PHE A 431 15.54 11.09 -36.91
N ASN A 432 16.36 10.12 -37.31
CA ASN A 432 17.04 9.23 -36.39
C ASN A 432 18.47 9.74 -36.13
N SER A 433 18.80 10.11 -34.89
CA SER A 433 20.10 10.69 -34.54
C SER A 433 21.25 9.70 -34.57
N VAL A 434 21.00 8.39 -34.61
CA VAL A 434 22.02 7.35 -34.77
C VAL A 434 22.26 7.01 -36.24
N THR A 435 21.20 6.67 -36.98
CA THR A 435 21.31 6.28 -38.41
C THR A 435 21.46 7.48 -39.33
N LYS A 436 21.15 8.69 -38.83
CA LYS A 436 21.07 9.96 -39.57
C LYS A 436 20.03 9.93 -40.70
N GLU A 437 19.10 8.98 -40.64
CA GLU A 437 18.01 8.84 -41.61
C GLU A 437 16.94 9.90 -41.39
N ILE A 438 16.45 10.48 -42.49
CA ILE A 438 15.35 11.46 -42.49
C ILE A 438 14.22 10.90 -43.33
N THR A 439 13.01 10.87 -42.76
CA THR A 439 11.79 10.48 -43.49
C THR A 439 10.85 11.68 -43.59
N THR A 440 10.18 11.83 -44.73
CA THR A 440 9.21 12.89 -45.00
C THR A 440 7.91 12.28 -45.48
N THR A 441 6.83 12.47 -44.73
CA THR A 441 5.49 11.98 -45.07
C THR A 441 4.57 13.15 -45.38
N PRO A 442 3.96 13.24 -46.58
CA PRO A 442 3.01 14.30 -46.90
C PRO A 442 1.79 14.27 -45.97
N LYS A 443 1.41 15.43 -45.44
CA LYS A 443 0.28 15.62 -44.51
C LYS A 443 -0.92 16.25 -45.22
N ALA A 444 -2.12 15.77 -44.88
CA ALA A 444 -3.38 16.33 -45.33
C ALA A 444 -3.81 17.48 -44.41
N GLY A 445 -3.51 18.73 -44.80
CA GLY A 445 -3.78 19.94 -44.00
C GLY A 445 -2.51 20.59 -43.46
N ASN A 446 -2.65 21.73 -42.78
CA ASN A 446 -1.52 22.52 -42.27
C ASN A 446 -0.98 21.97 -40.93
N CYS A 447 0.26 22.30 -40.60
CA CYS A 447 0.90 22.02 -39.33
C CYS A 447 0.40 23.00 -38.26
N ASN A 448 -0.71 22.66 -37.60
CA ASN A 448 -1.29 23.47 -36.51
C ASN A 448 -0.59 23.30 -35.14
N GLY A 449 0.66 22.82 -35.12
CA GLY A 449 1.41 22.52 -33.89
C GLY A 449 1.62 21.02 -33.64
N ASP A 450 0.85 20.15 -34.32
CA ASP A 450 0.91 18.72 -34.07
C ASP A 450 1.69 17.99 -35.18
N ILE A 451 2.60 17.10 -34.78
CA ILE A 451 3.03 15.94 -35.58
C ILE A 451 1.77 15.07 -35.65
N ASN A 452 1.13 14.92 -36.82
CA ASN A 452 -0.03 14.02 -36.86
C ASN A 452 0.51 12.61 -37.18
N PRO A 453 0.41 11.66 -36.24
CA PRO A 453 0.91 10.31 -36.42
C PRO A 453 0.02 9.55 -37.40
N VAL A 454 0.46 8.38 -37.82
CA VAL A 454 -0.45 7.37 -38.38
C VAL A 454 -1.68 7.26 -37.44
N PRO A 455 -2.94 7.17 -37.95
CA PRO A 455 -4.10 7.00 -37.08
C PRO A 455 -3.86 5.90 -36.04
N ILE A 456 -4.23 6.14 -34.78
CA ILE A 456 -3.94 5.19 -33.70
C ILE A 456 -4.40 3.79 -34.08
N VAL A 457 -3.44 2.88 -34.20
CA VAL A 457 -3.67 1.45 -34.44
C VAL A 457 -3.79 0.79 -33.08
N VAL A 458 -5.02 0.47 -32.70
CA VAL A 458 -5.38 -0.10 -31.40
C VAL A 458 -4.49 -1.28 -31.02
N GLU A 459 -4.25 -2.21 -31.94
CA GLU A 459 -3.46 -3.44 -31.72
C GLU A 459 -1.96 -3.20 -31.53
N ARG A 460 -1.49 -1.96 -31.67
CA ARG A 460 -0.08 -1.58 -31.52
C ARG A 460 0.16 -0.56 -30.43
N SER A 461 -0.78 0.37 -30.23
CA SER A 461 -0.60 1.51 -29.32
C SER A 461 -1.48 1.48 -28.08
N LEU A 462 -2.54 0.67 -28.07
CA LEU A 462 -3.44 0.56 -26.91
C LEU A 462 -3.42 -0.82 -26.29
N LEU A 463 -3.32 -1.86 -27.11
CA LEU A 463 -3.33 -3.24 -26.65
C LEU A 463 -2.49 -4.12 -27.59
N ILE A 464 -1.30 -4.50 -27.13
CA ILE A 464 -0.45 -5.47 -27.83
C ILE A 464 -0.81 -6.87 -27.33
N ASN A 465 -1.24 -7.73 -28.23
CA ASN A 465 -1.65 -9.11 -27.96
C ASN A 465 -1.10 -10.11 -28.99
N ASP A 466 -0.05 -9.76 -29.72
CA ASP A 466 0.62 -10.65 -30.65
C ASP A 466 1.89 -11.24 -30.04
N GLN A 467 2.06 -12.56 -30.19
CA GLN A 467 3.21 -13.29 -29.66
C GLN A 467 4.54 -12.86 -30.30
N ALA A 468 4.50 -12.30 -31.51
CA ALA A 468 5.71 -11.82 -32.18
C ALA A 468 6.34 -10.64 -31.44
N THR A 469 5.51 -9.78 -30.82
CA THR A 469 5.96 -8.64 -30.01
C THR A 469 6.15 -9.02 -28.55
N LEU A 470 5.28 -9.87 -27.98
CA LEU A 470 5.35 -10.23 -26.56
C LEU A 470 6.47 -11.24 -26.23
N GLY A 471 6.88 -12.03 -27.22
CA GLY A 471 7.76 -13.18 -27.00
C GLY A 471 7.03 -14.36 -26.35
N ASP A 472 7.80 -15.39 -25.98
CA ASP A 472 7.30 -16.56 -25.25
C ASP A 472 7.60 -16.47 -23.74
N LYS A 473 7.45 -17.59 -23.02
CA LYS A 473 7.69 -17.65 -21.57
C LYS A 473 9.13 -17.36 -21.14
N ASN A 474 10.10 -17.44 -22.06
CA ASN A 474 11.51 -17.10 -21.85
C ASN A 474 11.88 -15.79 -22.57
N GLY A 475 10.89 -15.13 -23.18
CA GLY A 475 11.08 -13.90 -23.92
C GLY A 475 11.29 -12.68 -23.03
N PRO A 476 11.42 -11.51 -23.66
CA PRO A 476 11.73 -10.27 -22.96
C PRO A 476 10.62 -9.80 -22.03
N PHE A 477 9.38 -10.26 -22.21
CA PHE A 477 8.28 -9.99 -21.27
C PHE A 477 7.95 -11.19 -20.37
N SER A 478 8.88 -12.13 -20.15
CA SER A 478 8.65 -13.26 -19.24
C SER A 478 8.26 -12.81 -17.83
N LEU A 479 7.44 -13.63 -17.14
CA LEU A 479 7.05 -13.34 -15.75
C LEU A 479 8.28 -13.24 -14.85
N ARG A 480 9.27 -14.11 -15.10
CA ARG A 480 10.55 -14.11 -14.37
C ARG A 480 11.21 -12.72 -14.43
N ARG A 481 11.34 -12.12 -15.61
CA ARG A 481 11.93 -10.76 -15.75
C ARG A 481 11.12 -9.70 -15.03
N THR A 482 9.79 -9.74 -15.09
CA THR A 482 8.94 -8.79 -14.34
C THR A 482 9.14 -8.92 -12.84
N LEU A 483 9.22 -10.14 -12.32
CA LEU A 483 9.46 -10.38 -10.89
C LEU A 483 10.90 -9.99 -10.48
N ASP A 484 11.90 -10.30 -11.30
CA ASP A 484 13.29 -9.87 -11.06
C ASP A 484 13.39 -8.33 -11.06
N GLN A 485 12.67 -7.63 -11.95
CA GLN A 485 12.62 -6.16 -11.99
C GLN A 485 11.94 -5.55 -10.76
N ILE A 486 10.91 -6.20 -10.21
CA ILE A 486 10.29 -5.75 -8.95
C ILE A 486 11.25 -6.01 -7.78
N ALA A 487 11.88 -7.19 -7.75
CA ALA A 487 12.83 -7.57 -6.73
C ALA A 487 14.11 -6.72 -6.74
N SER A 488 14.49 -6.11 -7.87
CA SER A 488 15.68 -5.23 -7.93
C SER A 488 15.60 -3.98 -7.05
N LYS A 489 14.44 -3.72 -6.41
CA LYS A 489 14.28 -2.67 -5.40
C LYS A 489 15.22 -2.86 -4.20
N ASP A 490 15.46 -4.10 -3.79
CA ASP A 490 16.30 -4.42 -2.64
C ASP A 490 16.99 -5.79 -2.81
N ALA A 491 18.26 -5.89 -2.40
CA ALA A 491 19.06 -7.10 -2.58
C ALA A 491 18.55 -8.33 -1.80
N SER A 492 17.74 -8.13 -0.76
CA SER A 492 17.08 -9.19 0.01
C SER A 492 15.89 -9.81 -0.74
N LEU A 493 15.32 -9.10 -1.72
CA LEU A 493 14.21 -9.59 -2.51
C LEU A 493 14.67 -10.45 -3.66
N ASN A 494 13.91 -11.50 -3.95
CA ASN A 494 14.07 -12.27 -5.16
C ASN A 494 12.72 -12.67 -5.75
N SER A 495 12.73 -12.96 -7.05
CA SER A 495 11.52 -13.26 -7.82
C SER A 495 10.72 -14.44 -7.27
N THR A 496 11.41 -15.43 -6.72
CA THR A 496 10.81 -16.70 -6.30
C THR A 496 10.08 -16.51 -4.99
N ASP A 497 10.70 -15.84 -4.02
CA ASP A 497 10.08 -15.52 -2.74
C ASP A 497 8.90 -14.56 -2.91
N PHE A 498 9.02 -13.53 -3.76
CA PHE A 498 7.90 -12.65 -4.09
C PHE A 498 6.70 -13.42 -4.67
N PHE A 499 6.96 -14.40 -5.55
CA PHE A 499 5.91 -15.26 -6.10
C PHE A 499 5.31 -16.18 -5.04
N ILE A 500 6.14 -16.73 -4.14
CA ILE A 500 5.69 -17.57 -3.03
C ILE A 500 4.79 -16.76 -2.10
N GLU A 501 5.19 -15.55 -1.71
CA GLU A 501 4.40 -14.63 -0.87
C GLU A 501 3.04 -14.33 -1.48
N LEU A 502 3.02 -13.93 -2.76
CA LEU A 502 1.80 -13.66 -3.50
C LEU A 502 0.80 -14.82 -3.39
N TRP A 503 1.26 -16.07 -3.54
CA TRP A 503 0.41 -17.25 -3.51
C TRP A 503 0.19 -17.84 -2.10
N ASN A 504 1.03 -17.49 -1.12
CA ASN A 504 0.83 -17.87 0.28
C ASN A 504 -0.38 -17.20 0.91
N THR A 505 -0.85 -16.09 0.33
CA THR A 505 -2.15 -15.47 0.65
C THR A 505 -3.37 -16.35 0.31
N GLN A 506 -3.16 -17.54 -0.26
CA GLN A 506 -4.20 -18.56 -0.43
C GLN A 506 -4.15 -19.65 0.65
N ASN A 507 -3.03 -19.79 1.36
CA ASN A 507 -2.82 -20.82 2.36
C ASN A 507 -3.23 -20.28 3.76
N PRO A 508 -4.09 -20.97 4.53
CA PRO A 508 -4.49 -20.51 5.85
C PRO A 508 -3.32 -20.38 6.83
N ILE A 509 -3.41 -19.42 7.77
CA ILE A 509 -2.43 -19.23 8.85
C ILE A 509 -2.21 -20.53 9.65
N ALA A 510 -3.28 -21.28 9.93
CA ALA A 510 -3.21 -22.57 10.62
C ALA A 510 -2.31 -23.62 9.92
N ASN A 511 -1.99 -23.41 8.63
CA ASN A 511 -1.13 -24.27 7.83
C ASN A 511 0.18 -23.57 7.41
N GLY A 512 0.58 -22.49 8.11
CA GLY A 512 1.81 -21.74 7.82
C GLY A 512 1.73 -20.80 6.62
N GLY A 513 0.53 -20.45 6.15
CA GLY A 513 0.32 -19.40 5.15
C GLY A 513 -0.09 -18.07 5.78
N THR A 514 -0.61 -17.15 4.97
CA THR A 514 -0.99 -15.78 5.40
C THR A 514 -2.47 -15.46 5.20
N CYS A 515 -3.28 -16.44 4.77
CA CYS A 515 -4.69 -16.22 4.53
C CYS A 515 -5.53 -16.31 5.81
N GLU A 516 -6.23 -15.24 6.13
CA GLU A 516 -7.29 -15.21 7.14
C GLU A 516 -8.64 -15.56 6.50
N THR A 517 -9.55 -16.20 7.24
CA THR A 517 -10.87 -16.57 6.68
C THR A 517 -11.90 -15.45 6.78
N SER A 518 -11.55 -14.33 7.41
CA SER A 518 -12.34 -13.12 7.54
C SER A 518 -11.40 -11.93 7.70
N VAL A 519 -11.64 -10.85 6.97
CA VAL A 519 -10.89 -9.59 7.07
C VAL A 519 -11.89 -8.46 7.30
N ASP A 520 -11.74 -7.69 8.38
CA ASP A 520 -12.66 -6.63 8.79
C ASP A 520 -14.15 -7.05 8.84
N GLY A 521 -14.41 -8.27 9.32
CA GLY A 521 -15.75 -8.87 9.39
C GLY A 521 -16.31 -9.35 8.04
N MET A 522 -15.59 -9.16 6.93
CA MET A 522 -15.97 -9.68 5.61
C MET A 522 -15.40 -11.09 5.39
N PRO A 523 -16.23 -12.06 4.94
CA PRO A 523 -15.74 -13.40 4.63
C PRO A 523 -14.66 -13.40 3.55
N HIS A 524 -13.54 -14.07 3.82
CA HIS A 524 -12.43 -14.22 2.89
C HIS A 524 -12.20 -15.70 2.56
N PHE A 525 -12.06 -16.02 1.27
CA PHE A 525 -11.99 -17.41 0.83
C PHE A 525 -10.55 -17.85 0.59
N CYS A 526 -9.98 -18.54 1.58
CA CYS A 526 -8.69 -19.21 1.44
C CYS A 526 -8.76 -20.41 0.48
N ARG A 527 -7.71 -20.62 -0.32
CA ARG A 527 -7.65 -21.65 -1.36
C ARG A 527 -6.35 -22.46 -1.24
N PRO A 528 -6.16 -23.22 -0.14
CA PRO A 528 -4.93 -23.99 0.07
C PRO A 528 -4.73 -25.07 -1.00
N ALA A 529 -3.51 -25.59 -1.07
CA ALA A 529 -3.21 -26.74 -1.92
C ALA A 529 -4.20 -27.90 -1.69
N PRO A 530 -4.63 -28.62 -2.76
CA PRO A 530 -4.11 -28.58 -4.13
C PRO A 530 -4.74 -27.51 -5.03
N SER A 531 -5.46 -26.53 -4.46
CA SER A 531 -5.99 -25.36 -5.20
C SER A 531 -4.89 -24.31 -5.43
N ASP A 532 -5.23 -23.02 -5.51
CA ASP A 532 -4.31 -21.96 -5.95
C ASP A 532 -3.10 -21.76 -5.02
N GLY A 533 -3.21 -22.06 -3.73
CA GLY A 533 -2.09 -22.08 -2.78
C GLY A 533 -1.00 -23.11 -3.09
N VAL A 534 -1.26 -24.06 -4.02
CA VAL A 534 -0.24 -24.99 -4.54
C VAL A 534 0.90 -24.25 -5.25
N LEU A 535 0.65 -23.05 -5.77
CA LEU A 535 1.64 -22.26 -6.49
C LEU A 535 2.76 -21.77 -5.56
N ALA A 536 2.49 -21.58 -4.27
CA ALA A 536 3.50 -21.19 -3.29
C ALA A 536 4.36 -22.36 -2.80
N ILE A 537 3.78 -23.56 -2.68
CA ILE A 537 4.45 -24.70 -2.02
C ILE A 537 4.98 -25.77 -2.97
N GLY A 538 4.51 -25.80 -4.22
CA GLY A 538 4.84 -26.85 -5.17
C GLY A 538 3.99 -28.13 -5.00
N ALA A 539 3.87 -28.89 -6.10
CA ALA A 539 3.23 -30.20 -6.10
C ALA A 539 3.66 -31.01 -7.33
N ASN A 540 3.48 -32.33 -7.28
CA ASN A 540 3.73 -33.23 -8.43
C ASN A 540 5.14 -33.12 -9.03
N GLY A 541 6.14 -32.75 -8.22
CA GLY A 541 7.53 -32.56 -8.65
C GLY A 541 7.82 -31.21 -9.32
N PHE A 542 6.87 -30.27 -9.31
CA PHE A 542 7.07 -28.89 -9.75
C PHE A 542 7.25 -27.96 -8.55
N THR A 543 8.18 -27.03 -8.70
CA THR A 543 8.52 -25.97 -7.75
C THR A 543 7.86 -24.64 -8.12
N PRO A 544 7.85 -23.64 -7.23
CA PRO A 544 7.44 -22.27 -7.57
C PRO A 544 8.14 -21.72 -8.83
N ASP A 545 9.44 -21.98 -9.00
CA ASP A 545 10.19 -21.57 -10.21
C ASP A 545 9.66 -22.24 -11.48
N ASP A 546 9.28 -23.52 -11.40
CA ASP A 546 8.66 -24.20 -12.54
C ASP A 546 7.31 -23.56 -12.92
N TYR A 547 6.54 -23.09 -11.93
CA TYR A 547 5.30 -22.36 -12.20
C TYR A 547 5.56 -21.00 -12.82
N ILE A 548 6.52 -20.21 -12.29
CA ILE A 548 6.95 -18.92 -12.85
C ILE A 548 7.32 -19.10 -14.34
N ALA A 549 8.14 -20.11 -14.64
CA ALA A 549 8.61 -20.40 -16.00
C ALA A 549 7.51 -20.88 -16.95
N ASN A 550 6.27 -21.09 -16.49
CA ASN A 550 5.14 -21.53 -17.31
C ASN A 550 3.98 -20.52 -17.37
N TYR A 551 4.13 -19.34 -16.77
CA TYR A 551 3.34 -18.16 -17.15
C TYR A 551 3.86 -17.56 -18.46
N ARG A 552 2.95 -17.11 -19.32
CA ARG A 552 3.25 -16.49 -20.61
C ARG A 552 2.64 -15.09 -20.69
N PRO A 553 3.36 -14.08 -21.20
CA PRO A 553 2.76 -12.79 -21.47
C PRO A 553 1.70 -12.94 -22.57
N ILE A 554 0.51 -12.37 -22.36
CA ILE A 554 -0.59 -12.43 -23.32
C ILE A 554 -1.11 -11.06 -23.75
N ALA A 555 -0.81 -10.00 -22.98
CA ALA A 555 -1.08 -8.64 -23.39
C ALA A 555 -0.22 -7.59 -22.66
N LEU A 556 0.06 -6.50 -23.36
CA LEU A 556 0.47 -5.19 -22.80
C LEU A 556 -0.63 -4.18 -23.13
N ILE A 557 -1.05 -3.35 -22.17
CA ILE A 557 -2.20 -2.45 -22.35
C ILE A 557 -1.90 -1.06 -21.80
N ASN A 558 -2.06 -0.05 -22.65
CA ASN A 558 -2.08 1.35 -22.25
C ASN A 558 -3.44 1.71 -21.65
N ARG A 559 -3.45 2.18 -20.41
CA ARG A 559 -4.63 2.68 -19.69
C ARG A 559 -4.44 4.11 -19.22
N PHE A 560 -3.92 4.97 -20.10
CA PHE A 560 -3.92 6.41 -19.89
C PHE A 560 -5.32 6.98 -19.57
N ASP A 561 -6.39 6.31 -20.03
CA ASP A 561 -7.78 6.61 -19.64
C ASP A 561 -8.05 6.51 -18.13
N LEU A 562 -7.14 5.92 -17.36
CA LEU A 562 -7.20 5.83 -15.90
C LEU A 562 -6.26 6.82 -15.18
N GLN A 563 -5.77 7.84 -15.87
CA GLN A 563 -5.07 8.95 -15.22
C GLN A 563 -5.92 9.51 -14.08
N SER A 564 -5.31 9.72 -12.92
CA SER A 564 -6.00 10.28 -11.77
C SER A 564 -6.52 11.69 -12.02
N ALA A 565 -7.63 12.03 -11.37
CA ALA A 565 -8.29 13.32 -11.55
C ALA A 565 -7.45 14.53 -11.11
N ASP A 566 -6.49 14.33 -10.20
CA ASP A 566 -5.51 15.32 -9.74
C ASP A 566 -4.26 15.39 -10.64
N LEU A 567 -4.20 14.55 -11.68
CA LEU A 567 -3.12 14.50 -12.66
C LEU A 567 -1.76 14.17 -12.00
N SER A 568 -1.75 13.38 -10.93
CA SER A 568 -0.52 12.92 -10.26
C SER A 568 0.20 11.79 -11.01
N ASP A 569 -0.48 11.13 -11.93
CA ASP A 569 0.03 10.00 -12.70
C ASP A 569 -0.40 10.05 -14.16
N CYS A 570 0.12 9.12 -14.95
CA CYS A 570 -0.17 8.95 -16.37
C CYS A 570 -1.02 7.71 -16.65
N GLY A 571 -1.84 7.28 -15.69
CA GLY A 571 -2.66 6.09 -15.80
C GLY A 571 -1.88 4.78 -15.60
N GLU A 572 -2.52 3.66 -15.95
CA GLU A 572 -1.94 2.32 -15.76
C GLU A 572 -1.30 1.77 -17.05
N HIS A 573 -0.23 1.00 -16.93
CA HIS A 573 0.45 0.37 -18.07
C HIS A 573 0.59 -1.14 -17.86
N ARG A 574 -0.46 -1.87 -18.18
CA ARG A 574 -0.68 -3.26 -17.74
C ARG A 574 0.19 -4.27 -18.51
N ILE A 575 0.64 -5.32 -17.81
CA ILE A 575 1.07 -6.59 -18.40
C ILE A 575 0.22 -7.75 -17.84
N ILE A 576 -0.23 -8.66 -18.72
CA ILE A 576 -1.07 -9.82 -18.35
C ILE A 576 -0.31 -11.11 -18.63
N TYR A 577 -0.30 -12.01 -17.65
CA TYR A 577 0.24 -13.35 -17.74
C TYR A 577 -0.84 -14.43 -17.63
N GLY A 578 -0.79 -15.44 -18.50
CA GLY A 578 -1.62 -16.64 -18.40
C GLY A 578 -0.78 -17.90 -18.12
N LEU A 579 -1.20 -18.72 -17.15
CA LEU A 579 -0.54 -19.98 -16.81
C LEU A 579 -0.81 -21.06 -17.87
N HIS A 580 0.24 -21.67 -18.40
CA HIS A 580 0.14 -22.89 -19.20
C HIS A 580 0.05 -24.12 -18.29
N SER A 581 -1.10 -24.30 -17.64
CA SER A 581 -1.33 -25.24 -16.54
C SER A 581 -1.00 -26.70 -16.88
N SER A 582 -1.25 -27.14 -18.12
CA SER A 582 -0.92 -28.50 -18.57
C SER A 582 0.57 -28.79 -18.61
N ALA A 583 1.44 -27.77 -18.75
CA ALA A 583 2.89 -27.97 -18.71
C ALA A 583 3.43 -28.23 -17.30
N VAL A 584 2.63 -27.95 -16.27
CA VAL A 584 2.97 -28.11 -14.85
C VAL A 584 2.00 -29.04 -14.13
N SER A 585 1.33 -29.92 -14.87
CA SER A 585 0.38 -30.92 -14.35
C SER A 585 -0.72 -30.35 -13.44
N LEU A 586 -1.11 -29.10 -13.67
CA LEU A 586 -2.26 -28.46 -13.03
C LEU A 586 -3.47 -28.46 -13.97
N SER A 587 -4.67 -28.48 -13.39
CA SER A 587 -5.91 -28.29 -14.14
C SER A 587 -6.43 -26.87 -13.93
N GLY A 588 -7.21 -26.36 -14.88
CA GLY A 588 -7.77 -25.01 -14.80
C GLY A 588 -6.86 -23.94 -15.39
N ARG A 589 -7.15 -22.68 -15.02
CA ARG A 589 -6.54 -21.46 -15.57
C ARG A 589 -6.09 -20.59 -14.40
N ASN A 590 -5.04 -19.82 -14.59
CA ASN A 590 -4.61 -18.84 -13.60
C ASN A 590 -3.92 -17.68 -14.32
N PHE A 591 -4.10 -16.46 -13.83
CA PHE A 591 -3.49 -15.26 -14.39
C PHE A 591 -2.90 -14.41 -13.29
N ILE A 592 -1.78 -13.76 -13.63
CA ILE A 592 -1.17 -12.68 -12.84
C ILE A 592 -1.14 -11.45 -13.73
N ILE A 593 -1.50 -10.30 -13.16
CA ILE A 593 -1.63 -9.04 -13.87
C ILE A 593 -0.87 -8.00 -13.06
N PHE A 594 0.05 -7.29 -13.71
CA PHE A 594 0.71 -6.13 -13.11
C PHE A 594 0.21 -4.88 -13.82
N GLU A 595 -0.26 -3.90 -13.07
CA GLU A 595 -0.86 -2.66 -13.56
C GLU A 595 -0.16 -1.48 -12.90
N PRO A 596 1.12 -1.26 -13.22
CA PRO A 596 1.84 -0.14 -12.65
C PRO A 596 1.16 1.16 -13.06
N LYS A 597 1.04 2.06 -12.10
CA LYS A 597 0.64 3.44 -12.34
C LYS A 597 1.90 4.29 -12.37
N ILE A 598 2.15 4.94 -13.51
CA ILE A 598 3.40 5.68 -13.72
C ILE A 598 3.20 7.12 -13.22
N PRO A 599 4.02 7.62 -12.28
CA PRO A 599 3.95 8.99 -11.81
C PRO A 599 4.09 10.00 -12.95
N ASN A 600 3.32 11.10 -12.86
CA ASN A 600 3.45 12.21 -13.78
C ASN A 600 4.68 13.05 -13.37
N PRO A 601 5.67 13.27 -14.26
CA PRO A 601 6.86 14.06 -13.94
C PRO A 601 6.54 15.53 -13.64
N THR A 602 5.37 16.02 -14.04
CA THR A 602 4.84 17.33 -13.63
C THR A 602 3.44 17.19 -13.02
N PRO A 603 3.32 16.77 -11.75
CA PRO A 603 2.02 16.56 -11.10
C PRO A 603 1.11 17.78 -11.19
N GLY A 604 -0.17 17.56 -11.49
CA GLY A 604 -1.16 18.64 -11.69
C GLY A 604 -1.18 19.23 -13.11
N ASN A 605 -0.27 18.81 -13.98
CA ASN A 605 -0.27 19.17 -15.41
C ASN A 605 -0.28 17.93 -16.28
N ALA A 606 -1.36 17.71 -17.04
CA ALA A 606 -1.53 16.53 -17.89
C ALA A 606 -0.44 16.42 -18.96
N GLU A 607 0.14 17.55 -19.40
CA GLU A 607 1.20 17.59 -20.41
C GLU A 607 2.49 16.89 -19.97
N GLY A 608 2.73 16.71 -18.67
CA GLY A 608 3.86 15.93 -18.20
C GLY A 608 3.82 14.47 -18.64
N CYS A 609 2.64 13.95 -19.00
CA CYS A 609 2.48 12.59 -19.53
C CYS A 609 2.69 12.52 -21.05
N ARG A 610 2.88 13.64 -21.75
CA ARG A 610 2.86 13.68 -23.22
C ARG A 610 3.88 12.72 -23.85
N ASP A 611 5.13 12.73 -23.40
CA ASP A 611 6.18 11.91 -23.98
C ASP A 611 5.92 10.41 -23.81
N LEU A 612 5.37 10.01 -22.66
CA LEU A 612 4.96 8.63 -22.40
C LEU A 612 3.81 8.20 -23.34
N ILE A 613 2.82 9.06 -23.55
CA ILE A 613 1.69 8.74 -24.43
C ILE A 613 2.08 8.79 -25.90
N MET A 614 2.99 9.69 -26.28
CA MET A 614 3.58 9.70 -27.62
C MET A 614 4.41 8.44 -27.89
N HIS A 615 5.12 7.90 -26.90
CA HIS A 615 5.81 6.61 -27.04
C HIS A 615 4.84 5.48 -27.39
N TRP A 616 3.67 5.43 -26.75
CA TRP A 616 2.61 4.49 -27.11
C TRP A 616 2.06 4.75 -28.50
N ASP A 617 1.78 6.00 -28.85
CA ASP A 617 1.22 6.40 -30.14
C ASP A 617 2.09 5.97 -31.32
N LEU A 618 3.40 6.19 -31.23
CA LEU A 618 4.36 5.89 -32.29
C LEU A 618 4.42 4.40 -32.67
N LEU A 619 4.05 3.51 -31.75
CA LEU A 619 3.92 2.08 -32.05
C LEU A 619 2.90 1.82 -33.18
N SER A 620 1.94 2.72 -33.41
CA SER A 620 0.96 2.62 -34.49
C SER A 620 1.62 2.54 -35.87
N ALA A 621 2.71 3.31 -36.06
CA ALA A 621 3.46 3.36 -37.29
C ALA A 621 4.47 2.20 -37.44
N GLU A 622 4.73 1.44 -36.37
CA GLU A 622 5.74 0.37 -36.38
C GLU A 622 5.12 -0.99 -36.76
N ASP A 623 5.38 -1.43 -37.98
CA ASP A 623 4.94 -2.72 -38.50
C ASP A 623 5.80 -3.89 -37.99
N ASP A 624 7.07 -3.66 -37.63
CA ASP A 624 8.00 -4.69 -37.17
C ASP A 624 7.79 -5.02 -35.68
N ALA A 625 7.39 -6.26 -35.41
CA ALA A 625 7.15 -6.76 -34.06
C ALA A 625 8.42 -6.72 -33.18
N ALA A 626 9.61 -6.92 -33.75
CA ALA A 626 10.85 -6.88 -32.99
C ALA A 626 11.20 -5.45 -32.56
N VAL A 627 10.89 -4.46 -33.40
CA VAL A 627 11.10 -3.04 -33.06
C VAL A 627 10.06 -2.58 -32.02
N ARG A 628 8.78 -2.96 -32.19
CA ARG A 628 7.75 -2.72 -31.15
C ARG A 628 8.15 -3.33 -29.82
N GLN A 629 8.67 -4.55 -29.82
CA GLN A 629 9.14 -5.23 -28.61
C GLN A 629 10.23 -4.41 -27.91
N GLN A 630 11.26 -3.96 -28.64
CA GLN A 630 12.34 -3.14 -28.06
C GLN A 630 11.83 -1.81 -27.49
N GLN A 631 10.92 -1.13 -28.19
CA GLN A 631 10.29 0.11 -27.70
C GLN A 631 9.50 -0.14 -26.41
N LEU A 632 8.75 -1.25 -26.34
CA LEU A 632 8.00 -1.61 -25.13
C LEU A 632 8.92 -2.08 -24.00
N GLU A 633 10.03 -2.76 -24.29
CA GLU A 633 11.03 -3.10 -23.27
C GLU A 633 11.63 -1.84 -22.65
N GLN A 634 11.88 -0.81 -23.47
CA GLN A 634 12.35 0.48 -22.99
C GLN A 634 11.37 1.07 -21.96
N LEU A 635 10.08 1.11 -22.29
CA LEU A 635 9.06 1.58 -21.36
C LEU A 635 8.98 0.72 -20.07
N TYR A 636 8.89 -0.61 -20.22
CA TYR A 636 8.54 -1.48 -19.08
C TYR A 636 9.70 -1.78 -18.14
N TYR A 637 10.94 -1.89 -18.66
CA TYR A 637 12.08 -2.38 -17.89
C TYR A 637 13.26 -1.42 -17.81
N ASN A 638 13.40 -0.48 -18.75
CA ASN A 638 14.54 0.44 -18.78
C ASN A 638 14.18 1.88 -18.36
N GLY A 639 12.91 2.28 -18.52
CA GLY A 639 12.44 3.66 -18.34
C GLY A 639 12.50 4.50 -19.62
N LEU A 640 11.80 5.63 -19.61
CA LEU A 640 11.87 6.65 -20.66
C LEU A 640 12.51 7.92 -20.07
N PRO A 641 12.98 8.88 -20.89
CA PRO A 641 13.41 10.17 -20.36
C PRO A 641 12.32 10.79 -19.46
N GLY A 642 12.66 11.08 -18.20
CA GLY A 642 11.70 11.59 -17.21
C GLY A 642 10.79 10.55 -16.54
N PHE A 643 10.88 9.26 -16.91
CA PHE A 643 10.06 8.18 -16.35
C PHE A 643 10.90 6.97 -15.96
N ARG A 644 10.74 6.50 -14.72
CA ARG A 644 11.26 5.19 -14.29
C ARG A 644 10.64 4.05 -15.12
N PRO A 645 11.26 2.86 -15.16
CA PRO A 645 10.63 1.68 -15.75
C PRO A 645 9.18 1.51 -15.27
N ALA A 646 8.26 1.18 -16.18
CA ALA A 646 6.86 0.98 -15.78
C ALA A 646 6.76 -0.10 -14.70
N ILE A 647 7.49 -1.21 -14.86
CA ILE A 647 7.65 -2.21 -13.79
C ILE A 647 8.68 -1.67 -12.80
N HIS A 648 8.18 -1.13 -11.71
CA HIS A 648 8.98 -0.66 -10.58
C HIS A 648 8.21 -0.94 -9.30
N PHE A 649 8.90 -1.36 -8.24
CA PHE A 649 8.27 -1.73 -6.95
C PHE A 649 7.34 -0.64 -6.42
N ASP A 650 7.80 0.62 -6.44
CA ASP A 650 7.03 1.79 -5.97
C ASP A 650 5.79 2.08 -6.82
N HIS A 651 5.72 1.63 -8.08
CA HIS A 651 4.54 1.81 -8.94
C HIS A 651 3.38 0.88 -8.56
N PHE A 652 3.50 0.11 -7.48
CA PHE A 652 2.43 -0.74 -6.92
C PHE A 652 2.14 -0.44 -5.45
N SER A 653 2.78 0.56 -4.83
CA SER A 653 2.67 0.81 -3.39
C SER A 653 1.60 1.84 -3.02
N ASN A 654 1.08 1.71 -1.79
CA ASN A 654 0.15 2.66 -1.17
C ASN A 654 0.73 3.40 0.05
N GLN A 655 1.97 3.11 0.45
CA GLN A 655 2.67 3.72 1.59
C GLN A 655 3.15 5.15 1.24
N GLY A 656 3.09 6.10 2.20
CA GLY A 656 3.69 7.45 2.06
C GLY A 656 2.85 8.57 1.40
N VAL A 657 1.58 8.37 1.03
CA VAL A 657 0.75 9.41 0.36
C VAL A 657 -0.67 9.50 0.96
N PRO A 658 -1.25 10.71 1.17
CA PRO A 658 -2.60 10.89 1.76
C PRO A 658 -3.72 10.16 0.99
N ALA A 659 -4.81 9.84 1.70
CA ALA A 659 -5.92 8.98 1.24
C ALA A 659 -6.73 9.47 0.03
N SER A 660 -6.50 10.69 -0.50
CA SER A 660 -7.35 11.33 -1.52
C SER A 660 -6.79 11.39 -2.94
N SER A 661 -5.58 10.87 -3.18
CA SER A 661 -4.93 10.78 -4.50
C SER A 661 -4.66 9.31 -4.80
N ALA A 662 -4.95 8.84 -6.01
CA ALA A 662 -4.98 7.41 -6.30
C ALA A 662 -3.60 6.76 -6.15
N LYS A 663 -3.43 6.07 -5.02
CA LYS A 663 -2.21 5.42 -4.55
C LYS A 663 -1.82 4.24 -5.44
N GLY A 664 -0.61 4.30 -6.02
CA GLY A 664 0.03 3.21 -6.77
C GLY A 664 -0.79 2.56 -7.88
N GLY A 665 -0.15 1.72 -8.68
CA GLY A 665 -0.79 0.72 -9.50
C GLY A 665 -1.21 -0.49 -8.68
N GLN A 666 -1.64 -1.57 -9.32
CA GLN A 666 -2.06 -2.79 -8.61
C GLN A 666 -1.50 -4.05 -9.24
N ILE A 667 -1.41 -5.10 -8.42
CA ILE A 667 -1.13 -6.46 -8.85
C ILE A 667 -2.41 -7.26 -8.65
N ARG A 668 -2.87 -8.00 -9.67
CA ARG A 668 -4.11 -8.79 -9.58
C ARG A 668 -3.88 -10.23 -9.98
N SER A 669 -4.60 -11.13 -9.30
CA SER A 669 -4.65 -12.54 -9.67
C SER A 669 -6.06 -12.94 -10.08
N ASN A 670 -6.17 -13.79 -11.09
CA ASN A 670 -7.43 -14.29 -11.60
C ASN A 670 -7.40 -15.83 -11.55
N GLN A 671 -8.08 -16.40 -10.56
CA GLN A 671 -7.77 -17.73 -10.02
C GLN A 671 -8.86 -18.77 -10.36
N PHE A 672 -8.54 -19.80 -11.15
CA PHE A 672 -9.48 -20.87 -11.53
C PHE A 672 -8.97 -22.29 -11.24
N LEU A 673 -7.89 -22.48 -10.47
CA LEU A 673 -7.33 -23.84 -10.29
C LEU A 673 -8.30 -24.78 -9.54
N SER A 674 -9.14 -24.26 -8.64
CA SER A 674 -10.20 -25.04 -7.97
C SER A 674 -11.52 -25.15 -8.74
N GLY A 675 -11.62 -24.52 -9.92
CA GLY A 675 -12.84 -24.47 -10.74
C GLY A 675 -13.81 -23.33 -10.40
N SER A 676 -13.88 -22.86 -9.15
CA SER A 676 -14.53 -21.59 -8.82
C SER A 676 -13.58 -20.42 -9.08
N TRP A 677 -14.12 -19.32 -9.59
CA TRP A 677 -13.33 -18.13 -9.88
C TRP A 677 -13.26 -17.21 -8.67
N VAL A 678 -12.06 -16.70 -8.41
CA VAL A 678 -11.80 -15.62 -7.45
C VAL A 678 -10.81 -14.65 -8.09
N LEU A 679 -11.03 -13.36 -7.89
CA LEU A 679 -10.02 -12.33 -8.12
C LEU A 679 -9.56 -11.76 -6.79
N LYS A 680 -8.25 -11.54 -6.68
CA LYS A 680 -7.60 -10.85 -5.56
C LYS A 680 -6.70 -9.74 -6.08
N GLU A 681 -6.60 -8.68 -5.29
CA GLU A 681 -5.74 -7.53 -5.54
C GLU A 681 -4.64 -7.46 -4.48
N PHE A 682 -3.47 -6.98 -4.89
CA PHE A 682 -2.29 -6.85 -4.07
C PHE A 682 -1.57 -5.53 -4.35
N LYS A 683 -0.82 -5.08 -3.35
CA LYS A 683 0.04 -3.89 -3.37
C LYS A 683 1.41 -4.26 -2.82
N THR A 684 2.43 -3.50 -3.18
CA THR A 684 3.75 -3.64 -2.57
C THR A 684 3.84 -2.81 -1.30
N ASP A 685 4.47 -3.36 -0.26
CA ASP A 685 4.76 -2.63 0.97
C ASP A 685 6.20 -2.13 0.95
N GLN A 686 6.40 -0.82 1.07
CA GLN A 686 7.74 -0.21 1.01
C GLN A 686 8.57 -0.43 2.27
N VAL A 687 7.92 -0.71 3.41
CA VAL A 687 8.57 -0.92 4.71
C VAL A 687 8.90 -2.39 4.88
N LEU A 688 7.93 -3.26 4.64
CA LEU A 688 8.09 -4.70 4.78
C LEU A 688 8.75 -5.35 3.55
N LEU A 689 8.92 -4.58 2.47
CA LEU A 689 9.49 -5.00 1.19
C LEU A 689 8.79 -6.22 0.56
N ASN A 690 7.52 -6.44 0.89
CA ASN A 690 6.76 -7.62 0.48
C ASN A 690 5.59 -7.26 -0.46
N VAL A 691 4.74 -8.26 -0.73
CA VAL A 691 3.45 -8.08 -1.41
C VAL A 691 2.28 -8.44 -0.50
N ASP A 692 1.38 -7.48 -0.27
CA ASP A 692 0.24 -7.63 0.61
C ASP A 692 -1.07 -7.65 -0.17
N GLN A 693 -1.98 -8.54 0.24
CA GLN A 693 -3.33 -8.56 -0.30
C GLN A 693 -4.11 -7.36 0.22
N THR A 694 -4.83 -6.68 -0.67
CA THR A 694 -5.68 -5.54 -0.32
C THR A 694 -7.09 -5.70 -0.88
N THR A 695 -7.96 -4.74 -0.58
CA THR A 695 -9.31 -4.72 -1.12
C THR A 695 -9.31 -4.54 -2.62
N VAL A 696 -10.23 -5.22 -3.30
CA VAL A 696 -10.40 -5.10 -4.75
C VAL A 696 -11.05 -3.75 -5.02
N LYS A 697 -10.33 -2.84 -5.68
CA LYS A 697 -10.83 -1.50 -5.96
C LYS A 697 -12.05 -1.54 -6.88
N GLU A 698 -12.96 -0.59 -6.67
CA GLU A 698 -14.22 -0.45 -7.41
C GLU A 698 -15.21 -1.63 -7.25
N ASN A 699 -14.95 -2.54 -6.29
CA ASN A 699 -15.76 -3.73 -6.04
C ASN A 699 -16.37 -3.72 -4.63
N PRO A 700 -17.45 -2.94 -4.38
CA PRO A 700 -18.05 -2.86 -3.06
C PRO A 700 -18.59 -4.21 -2.55
N PHE A 701 -18.56 -4.38 -1.23
CA PHE A 701 -19.08 -5.57 -0.57
C PHE A 701 -20.60 -5.64 -0.70
N GLY A 702 -21.10 -6.61 -1.47
CA GLY A 702 -22.51 -6.75 -1.84
C GLY A 702 -23.51 -6.61 -0.68
N PRO A 703 -23.30 -7.27 0.47
CA PRO A 703 -24.21 -7.15 1.61
C PRO A 703 -24.42 -5.73 2.13
N LEU A 704 -23.52 -4.77 1.89
CA LEU A 704 -23.71 -3.37 2.31
C LEU A 704 -24.93 -2.70 1.65
N PHE A 705 -25.35 -3.21 0.47
CA PHE A 705 -26.57 -2.79 -0.21
C PHE A 705 -27.85 -3.23 0.51
N ASN A 706 -27.77 -4.23 1.39
CA ASN A 706 -28.90 -4.70 2.19
C ASN A 706 -28.99 -3.88 3.49
N ASP A 707 -30.07 -3.11 3.67
CA ASP A 707 -30.34 -2.30 4.86
C ASP A 707 -30.78 -3.09 6.10
N GLN A 708 -30.79 -4.42 6.01
CA GLN A 708 -31.04 -5.38 7.10
C GLN A 708 -29.86 -6.36 7.29
N GLN A 709 -28.72 -6.13 6.64
CA GLN A 709 -27.54 -6.97 6.79
C GLN A 709 -27.02 -6.94 8.25
N THR A 710 -26.44 -8.06 8.69
CA THR A 710 -25.82 -8.19 10.02
C THR A 710 -24.39 -8.74 9.95
N VAL A 711 -23.80 -8.76 8.75
CA VAL A 711 -22.48 -9.36 8.48
C VAL A 711 -21.35 -8.41 8.87
N VAL A 712 -21.60 -7.11 8.78
CA VAL A 712 -20.70 -6.05 9.25
C VAL A 712 -21.50 -5.05 10.10
N GLU A 713 -20.80 -4.18 10.83
CA GLU A 713 -21.43 -3.16 11.67
C GLU A 713 -22.47 -2.31 10.91
N ALA A 714 -23.56 -1.98 11.59
CA ALA A 714 -24.68 -1.26 10.99
C ALA A 714 -24.26 0.12 10.45
N SER A 715 -23.39 0.82 11.18
CA SER A 715 -22.81 2.12 10.81
C SER A 715 -22.11 2.10 9.45
N ARG A 716 -21.31 1.05 9.17
CA ARG A 716 -20.61 0.85 7.89
C ARG A 716 -21.59 0.66 6.74
N GLY A 717 -22.65 -0.13 6.94
CA GLY A 717 -23.72 -0.29 5.96
C GLY A 717 -24.46 1.02 5.67
N GLU A 718 -24.77 1.80 6.70
CA GLU A 718 -25.42 3.10 6.56
C GLU A 718 -24.53 4.12 5.82
N ALA A 719 -23.25 4.18 6.19
CA ALA A 719 -22.26 5.05 5.54
C ALA A 719 -22.10 4.71 4.06
N PHE A 720 -21.98 3.43 3.72
CA PHE A 720 -21.93 2.98 2.32
C PHE A 720 -23.16 3.41 1.52
N ARG A 721 -24.36 3.17 2.05
CA ARG A 721 -25.61 3.51 1.34
C ARG A 721 -25.76 5.01 1.15
N ALA A 722 -25.32 5.82 2.12
CA ALA A 722 -25.28 7.27 1.98
C ALA A 722 -24.30 7.71 0.89
N ASP A 723 -23.09 7.15 0.87
CA ASP A 723 -22.06 7.41 -0.15
C ASP A 723 -22.53 7.01 -1.56
N PHE A 724 -23.18 5.85 -1.68
CA PHE A 724 -23.76 5.37 -2.93
C PHE A 724 -24.81 6.35 -3.49
N LEU A 725 -25.69 6.90 -2.64
CA LEU A 725 -26.71 7.88 -3.05
C LEU A 725 -26.10 9.22 -3.45
N ALA A 726 -25.04 9.66 -2.76
CA ALA A 726 -24.31 10.87 -3.08
C ALA A 726 -23.65 10.78 -4.47
N ASN A 727 -23.05 9.62 -4.76
CA ASN A 727 -22.31 9.36 -5.99
C ASN A 727 -23.14 8.75 -7.13
N LEU A 728 -24.42 8.47 -6.90
CA LEU A 728 -25.35 7.92 -7.90
C LEU A 728 -25.32 8.59 -9.28
N PRO A 729 -25.09 9.92 -9.43
CA PRO A 729 -24.95 10.55 -10.74
C PRO A 729 -23.91 9.91 -11.68
N SER A 730 -22.82 9.32 -11.16
CA SER A 730 -21.79 8.67 -12.00
C SER A 730 -22.30 7.42 -12.73
N LEU A 731 -23.40 6.85 -12.26
CA LEU A 731 -24.07 5.70 -12.88
C LEU A 731 -25.13 6.13 -13.90
N LEU A 732 -25.44 7.41 -14.05
CA LEU A 732 -26.55 7.87 -14.91
C LEU A 732 -26.14 8.26 -16.33
N VAL A 733 -24.87 8.08 -16.69
CA VAL A 733 -24.31 8.46 -18.01
C VAL A 733 -24.81 7.57 -19.15
N ASP A 734 -24.90 8.11 -20.36
CA ASP A 734 -25.48 7.40 -21.53
C ASP A 734 -24.46 6.64 -22.38
N ASN A 735 -23.21 6.54 -21.94
CA ASN A 735 -22.16 5.78 -22.58
C ASN A 735 -21.67 4.67 -21.66
N VAL A 736 -21.69 3.42 -22.14
CA VAL A 736 -21.27 2.25 -21.36
C VAL A 736 -19.82 2.33 -20.89
N ALA A 737 -18.95 2.96 -21.69
CA ALA A 737 -17.54 3.13 -21.33
C ALA A 737 -17.31 4.11 -20.17
N ASP A 738 -18.26 5.01 -19.91
CA ASP A 738 -18.13 6.10 -18.93
C ASP A 738 -18.87 5.77 -17.62
N ILE A 739 -19.66 4.69 -17.59
CA ILE A 739 -20.35 4.25 -16.37
C ILE A 739 -19.29 3.86 -15.35
N LYS A 740 -19.35 4.47 -14.17
CA LYS A 740 -18.47 4.12 -13.06
C LYS A 740 -19.21 4.16 -11.73
N ILE A 741 -18.86 3.25 -10.84
CA ILE A 741 -19.24 3.31 -9.44
C ILE A 741 -18.14 4.07 -8.71
N VAL A 742 -18.52 4.96 -7.80
CA VAL A 742 -17.56 5.64 -6.91
C VAL A 742 -17.80 5.08 -5.52
N VAL A 743 -16.72 4.64 -4.89
CA VAL A 743 -16.69 4.14 -3.51
C VAL A 743 -15.65 4.97 -2.79
N SER A 744 -16.10 5.82 -1.86
CA SER A 744 -15.24 6.85 -1.25
C SER A 744 -14.36 6.34 -0.10
N ASN A 745 -14.60 5.11 0.39
CA ASN A 745 -13.86 4.51 1.49
C ASN A 745 -13.55 3.05 1.18
N ASP A 746 -12.28 2.66 1.35
CA ASP A 746 -11.79 1.29 1.14
C ASP A 746 -12.46 0.27 2.07
N GLU A 747 -12.96 0.69 3.23
CA GLU A 747 -13.77 -0.15 4.12
C GLU A 747 -15.07 -0.60 3.43
N HIS A 748 -15.55 0.04 2.38
CA HIS A 748 -16.75 -0.45 1.68
C HIS A 748 -16.43 -1.47 0.59
N LEU A 749 -15.15 -1.72 0.32
CA LEU A 749 -14.70 -2.62 -0.74
C LEU A 749 -14.54 -4.05 -0.23
N ASN A 750 -14.77 -4.99 -1.13
CA ASN A 750 -14.59 -6.40 -0.84
C ASN A 750 -13.11 -6.79 -0.98
N ILE A 751 -12.65 -7.70 -0.12
CA ILE A 751 -11.26 -8.19 -0.14
C ILE A 751 -10.96 -9.14 -1.32
N GLN A 752 -12.02 -9.58 -2.01
CA GLN A 752 -11.97 -10.46 -3.17
C GLN A 752 -13.17 -10.20 -4.10
N SER A 753 -13.18 -10.82 -5.27
CA SER A 753 -14.33 -10.80 -6.18
C SER A 753 -14.69 -12.20 -6.67
N HIS A 754 -15.99 -12.49 -6.61
CA HIS A 754 -16.62 -13.71 -7.08
C HIS A 754 -17.70 -13.42 -8.15
N ALA A 755 -17.68 -14.25 -9.19
CA ALA A 755 -18.62 -14.22 -10.32
C ALA A 755 -19.41 -15.53 -10.46
N SER A 756 -18.94 -16.58 -9.78
CA SER A 756 -19.51 -17.93 -9.80
C SER A 756 -19.42 -18.54 -8.40
N GLY A 757 -20.54 -19.08 -7.91
CA GLY A 757 -20.65 -19.65 -6.56
C GLY A 757 -21.90 -19.19 -5.82
N GLY A 758 -22.08 -19.68 -4.59
CA GLY A 758 -23.28 -19.42 -3.78
C GLY A 758 -23.38 -18.02 -3.16
N ILE A 759 -22.41 -17.14 -3.37
CA ILE A 759 -22.24 -15.91 -2.55
C ILE A 759 -22.88 -14.67 -3.21
N PHE A 760 -23.17 -14.67 -4.52
CA PHE A 760 -23.85 -13.55 -5.25
C PHE A 760 -23.38 -12.12 -4.88
N GLU A 761 -22.16 -11.96 -4.38
CA GLU A 761 -21.69 -10.70 -3.76
C GLU A 761 -21.58 -9.55 -4.75
N ASN A 762 -21.31 -9.85 -6.02
CA ASN A 762 -21.19 -8.87 -7.09
C ASN A 762 -22.49 -8.63 -7.85
N ASN A 763 -23.58 -9.30 -7.44
CA ASN A 763 -24.91 -9.03 -7.99
C ASN A 763 -25.71 -8.16 -7.01
N PHE A 764 -25.64 -6.84 -7.18
CA PHE A 764 -26.20 -5.90 -6.21
C PHE A 764 -27.73 -5.84 -6.19
N GLN A 765 -28.41 -6.17 -7.29
CA GLN A 765 -29.88 -6.17 -7.33
C GLN A 765 -30.47 -7.15 -6.28
N PRO A 766 -30.11 -8.44 -6.26
CA PRO A 766 -30.53 -9.37 -5.21
C PRO A 766 -30.15 -8.92 -3.79
N GLN A 767 -29.00 -8.25 -3.60
CA GLN A 767 -28.58 -7.77 -2.28
C GLN A 767 -29.55 -6.71 -1.73
N VAL A 768 -29.94 -5.74 -2.56
CA VAL A 768 -30.97 -4.74 -2.19
C VAL A 768 -32.32 -5.40 -1.92
N ASP A 769 -32.70 -6.39 -2.73
CA ASP A 769 -34.00 -7.06 -2.61
C ASP A 769 -34.11 -7.95 -1.36
N LEU A 770 -32.99 -8.29 -0.69
CA LEU A 770 -32.97 -8.97 0.62
C LEU A 770 -33.28 -8.03 1.80
N GLY A 771 -33.26 -6.72 1.58
CA GLY A 771 -33.50 -5.71 2.62
C GLY A 771 -34.97 -5.43 2.93
N SER A 772 -35.19 -4.39 3.73
CA SER A 772 -36.51 -3.89 4.11
C SER A 772 -37.27 -3.22 2.96
N GLY A 773 -36.54 -2.84 1.90
CA GLY A 773 -37.02 -2.02 0.78
C GLY A 773 -36.84 -0.52 0.98
N ALA A 774 -36.39 -0.06 2.15
CA ALA A 774 -36.17 1.37 2.41
C ALA A 774 -35.05 1.93 1.52
N PHE A 775 -33.92 1.24 1.41
CA PHE A 775 -32.84 1.69 0.53
C PHE A 775 -33.24 1.74 -0.95
N ARG A 776 -34.04 0.77 -1.40
CA ARG A 776 -34.63 0.76 -2.75
C ARG A 776 -35.50 2.01 -2.99
N GLY A 777 -36.28 2.40 -1.99
CA GLY A 777 -37.05 3.66 -2.00
C GLY A 777 -36.15 4.89 -2.08
N GLN A 778 -35.06 4.95 -1.31
CA GLN A 778 -34.10 6.05 -1.34
C GLN A 778 -33.42 6.20 -2.71
N ILE A 779 -33.06 5.10 -3.37
CA ILE A 779 -32.52 5.14 -4.74
C ILE A 779 -33.57 5.72 -5.71
N GLN A 780 -34.84 5.32 -5.58
CA GLN A 780 -35.93 5.83 -6.42
C GLN A 780 -36.20 7.33 -6.20
N ASP A 781 -36.16 7.78 -4.95
CA ASP A 781 -36.32 9.19 -4.60
C ASP A 781 -35.17 10.02 -5.17
N ARG A 782 -33.92 9.53 -5.04
CA ARG A 782 -32.73 10.18 -5.59
C ARG A 782 -32.77 10.26 -7.11
N LEU A 783 -33.22 9.20 -7.79
CA LEU A 783 -33.42 9.21 -9.25
C LEU A 783 -34.45 10.26 -9.68
N THR A 784 -35.54 10.39 -8.92
CA THR A 784 -36.59 11.38 -9.17
C THR A 784 -36.05 12.80 -8.98
N GLU A 785 -35.26 13.04 -7.93
CA GLU A 785 -34.59 14.31 -7.66
C GLU A 785 -33.65 14.71 -8.81
N LEU A 786 -32.88 13.74 -9.33
CA LEU A 786 -31.96 13.95 -10.46
C LEU A 786 -32.66 13.99 -11.83
N GLY A 787 -33.98 13.81 -11.88
CA GLY A 787 -34.75 13.81 -13.12
C GLY A 787 -34.46 12.63 -14.06
N SER A 788 -33.92 11.53 -13.52
CA SER A 788 -33.55 10.35 -14.30
C SER A 788 -34.75 9.46 -14.60
N SER A 789 -34.82 8.93 -15.82
CA SER A 789 -35.82 7.93 -16.22
C SER A 789 -35.39 6.48 -15.98
N LEU A 790 -34.18 6.25 -15.45
CA LEU A 790 -33.70 4.91 -15.14
C LEU A 790 -34.50 4.30 -13.98
N THR A 791 -34.69 2.99 -14.01
CA THR A 791 -35.24 2.26 -12.87
C THR A 791 -34.15 1.94 -11.85
N VAL A 792 -34.55 1.68 -10.60
CA VAL A 792 -33.61 1.23 -9.55
C VAL A 792 -32.81 0.00 -9.99
N ASP A 793 -33.45 -0.98 -10.64
CA ASP A 793 -32.76 -2.18 -11.16
C ASP A 793 -31.72 -1.84 -12.23
N GLN A 794 -32.01 -0.88 -13.11
CA GLN A 794 -31.06 -0.45 -14.13
C GLN A 794 -29.84 0.21 -13.49
N VAL A 795 -30.02 1.04 -12.46
CA VAL A 795 -28.89 1.64 -11.71
C VAL A 795 -28.08 0.58 -11.00
N LEU A 796 -28.72 -0.38 -10.31
CA LEU A 796 -28.01 -1.45 -9.62
C LEU A 796 -27.25 -2.35 -10.60
N ARG A 797 -27.80 -2.61 -11.80
CA ARG A 797 -27.08 -3.31 -12.86
C ARG A 797 -25.90 -2.51 -13.40
N ARG A 798 -26.04 -1.19 -13.56
CA ARG A 798 -24.92 -0.31 -13.93
C ARG A 798 -23.84 -0.29 -12.87
N ALA A 799 -24.18 -0.37 -11.59
CA ALA A 799 -23.21 -0.57 -10.51
C ALA A 799 -22.54 -1.95 -10.63
N SER A 800 -23.32 -3.02 -10.88
CA SER A 800 -22.79 -4.37 -11.04
C SER A 800 -21.80 -4.48 -12.20
N THR A 801 -21.94 -3.73 -13.31
CA THR A 801 -20.99 -3.80 -14.44
C THR A 801 -19.55 -3.45 -14.06
N GLN A 802 -19.36 -2.69 -12.99
CA GLN A 802 -18.07 -2.21 -12.49
C GLN A 802 -17.38 -3.21 -11.56
N THR A 803 -18.14 -4.16 -11.02
CA THR A 803 -17.54 -5.28 -10.28
C THR A 803 -16.74 -6.16 -11.25
N CYS A 804 -15.67 -6.80 -10.75
CA CYS A 804 -14.92 -7.72 -11.59
C CYS A 804 -15.82 -8.87 -12.07
N GLY A 805 -16.71 -9.38 -11.21
CA GLY A 805 -17.69 -10.38 -11.62
C GLY A 805 -18.63 -9.89 -12.72
N GLY A 806 -19.19 -8.69 -12.59
CA GLY A 806 -20.07 -8.09 -13.60
C GLY A 806 -19.42 -7.92 -14.96
N CYS A 807 -18.17 -7.47 -14.97
CA CYS A 807 -17.39 -7.27 -16.20
C CYS A 807 -17.07 -8.61 -16.88
N HIS A 808 -16.69 -9.64 -16.10
CA HIS A 808 -16.29 -10.95 -16.62
C HIS A 808 -17.44 -11.93 -16.90
N GLN A 809 -18.57 -11.82 -16.19
CA GLN A 809 -19.77 -12.68 -16.31
C GLN A 809 -21.07 -11.88 -16.54
N PRO A 810 -21.11 -10.95 -17.51
CA PRO A 810 -22.23 -10.01 -17.63
C PRO A 810 -23.57 -10.69 -17.92
N SER A 811 -23.57 -11.83 -18.62
CA SER A 811 -24.79 -12.59 -18.88
C SER A 811 -25.38 -13.22 -17.61
N THR A 812 -24.53 -13.69 -16.70
CA THR A 812 -24.94 -14.29 -15.42
C THR A 812 -25.65 -13.28 -14.53
N PHE A 813 -25.32 -12.00 -14.69
CA PHE A 813 -25.92 -10.88 -13.97
C PHE A 813 -27.00 -10.13 -14.77
N ASN A 814 -27.49 -10.72 -15.88
CA ASN A 814 -28.50 -10.12 -16.76
C ASN A 814 -28.12 -8.74 -17.32
N LEU A 815 -26.83 -8.46 -17.51
CA LEU A 815 -26.32 -7.17 -17.99
C LEU A 815 -26.34 -7.06 -19.52
N THR A 816 -26.38 -8.20 -20.23
CA THR A 816 -26.32 -8.25 -21.71
C THR A 816 -27.70 -8.20 -22.40
N GLY A 817 -28.79 -8.31 -21.63
CA GLY A 817 -30.15 -8.27 -22.18
C GLY A 817 -30.48 -6.91 -22.79
N THR A 818 -31.38 -6.86 -23.78
CA THR A 818 -31.82 -5.61 -24.42
C THR A 818 -32.28 -4.59 -23.37
N ASN A 819 -31.70 -3.38 -23.39
CA ASN A 819 -32.03 -2.30 -22.46
C ASN A 819 -31.82 -2.68 -20.97
N ALA A 820 -30.93 -3.64 -20.68
CA ALA A 820 -30.64 -4.09 -19.33
C ALA A 820 -30.12 -2.96 -18.42
N LEU A 821 -29.42 -1.97 -19.00
CA LEU A 821 -28.87 -0.81 -18.30
C LEU A 821 -29.74 0.46 -18.46
N GLY A 822 -30.88 0.40 -19.15
CA GLY A 822 -31.71 1.57 -19.44
C GLY A 822 -31.14 2.48 -20.54
N GLY A 823 -31.94 3.42 -21.04
CA GLY A 823 -31.53 4.32 -22.13
C GLY A 823 -31.28 3.62 -23.48
N GLY A 824 -31.74 2.37 -23.64
CA GLY A 824 -31.41 1.50 -24.77
C GLY A 824 -30.09 0.74 -24.61
N LEU A 825 -29.38 0.91 -23.49
CA LEU A 825 -28.05 0.35 -23.27
C LEU A 825 -28.08 -1.09 -22.73
N SER A 826 -27.09 -1.86 -23.16
CA SER A 826 -26.79 -3.22 -22.71
C SER A 826 -25.27 -3.35 -22.55
N PHE A 827 -24.83 -4.12 -21.56
CA PHE A 827 -23.40 -4.35 -21.38
C PHE A 827 -22.88 -5.38 -22.40
N PRO A 828 -21.69 -5.18 -22.99
CA PRO A 828 -21.14 -6.12 -23.96
C PRO A 828 -20.62 -7.41 -23.31
N SER A 829 -20.55 -8.49 -24.08
CA SER A 829 -20.09 -9.79 -23.59
C SER A 829 -18.55 -9.88 -23.43
N SER A 830 -18.11 -10.69 -22.47
CA SER A 830 -16.73 -11.18 -22.34
C SER A 830 -16.45 -12.32 -23.35
N SER A 831 -15.21 -12.83 -23.41
CA SER A 831 -14.84 -14.03 -24.18
C SER A 831 -14.97 -15.28 -23.29
N GLY A 832 -16.21 -15.66 -22.99
CA GLY A 832 -16.56 -16.77 -22.10
C GLY A 832 -16.38 -16.45 -20.61
N PHE A 833 -15.27 -15.81 -20.27
CA PHE A 833 -15.02 -15.21 -18.96
C PHE A 833 -14.01 -14.05 -19.09
N VAL A 834 -12.89 -14.28 -19.77
CA VAL A 834 -11.77 -13.33 -19.84
C VAL A 834 -11.96 -12.29 -20.94
N HIS A 835 -11.19 -11.21 -20.86
CA HIS A 835 -11.15 -10.18 -21.88
C HIS A 835 -10.01 -10.36 -22.89
N VAL A 836 -8.92 -10.99 -22.46
CA VAL A 836 -7.84 -11.50 -23.32
C VAL A 836 -7.76 -13.00 -23.11
N ASN A 837 -7.92 -13.78 -24.17
CA ASN A 837 -7.86 -15.24 -24.12
C ASN A 837 -6.41 -15.71 -24.22
N GLU A 838 -5.97 -16.52 -23.27
CA GLU A 838 -4.62 -17.08 -23.17
C GLU A 838 -4.28 -18.12 -24.25
N ASN A 839 -5.26 -18.56 -25.05
CA ASN A 839 -5.05 -19.43 -26.18
C ASN A 839 -4.91 -18.56 -27.44
N PRO A 840 -3.72 -18.54 -28.08
CA PRO A 840 -3.52 -17.76 -29.28
C PRO A 840 -4.26 -18.37 -30.46
N THR A 841 -4.60 -17.53 -31.43
CA THR A 841 -5.02 -17.96 -32.76
C THR A 841 -3.86 -18.62 -33.50
N PHE A 842 -4.14 -19.27 -34.63
CA PHE A 842 -3.11 -19.86 -35.49
C PHE A 842 -2.04 -18.84 -35.94
N ASN A 843 -2.39 -17.56 -36.01
CA ASN A 843 -1.48 -16.48 -36.40
C ASN A 843 -0.69 -15.90 -35.22
N GLY A 844 -0.81 -16.49 -34.02
CA GLY A 844 -0.06 -16.06 -32.84
C GLY A 844 -0.62 -14.81 -32.15
N THR A 845 -1.90 -14.48 -32.35
CA THR A 845 -2.57 -13.37 -31.66
C THR A 845 -3.56 -13.89 -30.63
N PHE A 846 -3.57 -13.32 -29.42
CA PHE A 846 -4.51 -13.66 -28.35
C PHE A 846 -5.86 -12.96 -28.56
N ASN A 847 -6.96 -13.71 -28.51
CA ASN A 847 -8.28 -13.15 -28.85
C ASN A 847 -8.82 -12.20 -27.78
N LEU A 848 -9.43 -11.10 -28.22
CA LEU A 848 -10.05 -10.09 -27.35
C LEU A 848 -11.56 -10.30 -27.30
N SER A 849 -12.18 -9.92 -26.18
CA SER A 849 -13.64 -9.98 -26.04
C SER A 849 -14.38 -8.92 -26.85
N PRO A 850 -15.67 -9.14 -27.16
CA PRO A 850 -16.53 -8.12 -27.74
C PRO A 850 -16.54 -6.82 -26.91
N ALA A 851 -16.53 -6.93 -25.59
CA ALA A 851 -16.43 -5.77 -24.70
C ALA A 851 -15.20 -4.88 -24.99
N LEU A 852 -14.00 -5.47 -25.07
CA LEU A 852 -12.80 -4.71 -25.39
C LEU A 852 -12.86 -4.16 -26.82
N ARG A 853 -13.14 -5.01 -27.81
CA ARG A 853 -13.09 -4.61 -29.23
C ARG A 853 -14.08 -3.53 -29.61
N ASN A 854 -15.31 -3.61 -29.09
CA ASN A 854 -16.42 -2.82 -29.60
C ASN A 854 -16.78 -1.62 -28.73
N VAL A 855 -16.30 -1.56 -27.48
CA VAL A 855 -16.68 -0.52 -26.51
C VAL A 855 -15.45 0.11 -25.88
N PHE A 856 -14.66 -0.66 -25.15
CA PHE A 856 -13.62 -0.06 -24.30
C PHE A 856 -12.36 0.39 -25.06
N LEU A 857 -11.87 -0.37 -26.04
CA LEU A 857 -10.71 0.08 -26.83
C LEU A 857 -11.04 1.28 -27.71
N PRO A 858 -12.19 1.35 -28.40
CA PRO A 858 -12.59 2.58 -29.11
C PRO A 858 -12.69 3.81 -28.19
N ALA A 859 -13.23 3.65 -26.97
CA ALA A 859 -13.29 4.75 -26.00
C ALA A 859 -11.89 5.19 -25.56
N ARG A 860 -10.97 4.24 -25.33
CA ARG A 860 -9.56 4.55 -24.99
C ARG A 860 -8.84 5.25 -26.12
N GLN A 861 -9.06 4.81 -27.36
CA GLN A 861 -8.53 5.47 -28.54
C GLN A 861 -8.98 6.93 -28.59
N SER A 862 -10.28 7.18 -28.43
CA SER A 862 -10.81 8.55 -28.42
C SER A 862 -10.21 9.42 -27.29
N ASN A 863 -9.95 8.86 -26.11
CA ASN A 863 -9.30 9.58 -25.02
C ASN A 863 -7.84 9.93 -25.34
N MET A 864 -7.11 8.99 -25.92
CA MET A 864 -5.71 9.20 -26.34
C MET A 864 -5.60 10.20 -27.49
N GLU A 865 -6.47 10.11 -28.50
CA GLU A 865 -6.58 11.08 -29.60
C GLU A 865 -6.89 12.48 -29.07
N ALA A 866 -7.87 12.61 -28.15
CA ALA A 866 -8.23 13.88 -27.56
C ALA A 866 -7.08 14.54 -26.78
N PHE A 867 -6.28 13.75 -26.07
CA PHE A 867 -5.12 14.25 -25.33
C PHE A 867 -3.98 14.68 -26.25
N LEU A 868 -3.74 13.92 -27.32
CA LEU A 868 -2.69 14.23 -28.30
C LEU A 868 -3.09 15.31 -29.30
N GLY A 869 -4.37 15.65 -29.42
CA GLY A 869 -4.88 16.65 -30.35
C GLY A 869 -5.15 16.12 -31.77
N LEU A 870 -5.49 14.83 -31.90
CA LEU A 870 -5.61 14.13 -33.19
C LEU A 870 -7.01 14.21 -33.83
#